data_AF-A0A7X8GYC8-F1
#
_entry.id   AF-A0A7X8GYC8-F1
#
_cell.length_a   1.000
_cell.length_b   1.000
_cell.length_c   1.000
_cell.angle_alpha   90.00
_cell.angle_beta   90.00
_cell.angle_gamma   90.00
#
_symmetry.space_group_name_H-M   'P 1'
#
loop_
_entity.id
_entity.type
_entity.pdbx_description
1 polymer ?
#
loop_
_entity_poly.entity_id
_entity_poly.type
_entity_poly.pdbx_seq_one_letter_code
_entity_poly.pdbx_strand_id
1 'polypeptide(L)'
;MKTLKNCFLMPLALFILISYSAFSDELITNPQLKEWIKANTDKLSGVVINEDGGIDNTTTNLEALAKIEHLNCSKFKIVSIDELIQHMPNLKTLICNRNSLIELDISKNINLEELHCSNNQLSNLDVSKNIELTNLECAGNHITNLDLSQNINLIDLICSTNQLSNLDLTSNIKLKVLDYSENLLSNLDVSKNINLRVLNCSDNLLINLDVTSNINLTDLYCSKNKLTNLDVVKNIELGMLDCSENLLSNLDVSKNIGLKEFNCSYNQLTSLDVTSNINLIFLYCNDNMLDSLDITSILNLVQLNCCNQAEGFILSLTNEQKDKFTEENYCDAILEHPLISLITEPSLKKWIKFSAAYTLPGVVINADGGITGTKTNLEALAKIEVLDCRESGLISIDELIRYMPNLKILNCCRNGLTSLDVSNNINLEKLHCWVNQIYSLDVSKNTELISLICTYNPLGKLDISKNIKLEELYCYWNELSNLDLSNNVNLIVVNCSDNYLSNLDLSGNVKLKELDCSTNHLTNLNISNNIELTYLKTAYNPLGNLDVSNNINLEKLHCWYNDLTSLDVSKNIELISLICTYNPLGNLDLSKNIKLEELYCYWDQLSDIDLSNNINLITLNCSDNYLSNLDVSKNVALKSFDCSTNYLSNLDISNNTRLTYFKCSYNDITELDVSKNIRLDTLYCNDNMLKSLDIRPLLNLWELYCCNQAEGFILYLTRQQKRIFTPYNYCNAILKEKNGSICEIEWFDIYPNPTTGKFFIGSNTFGDEIKILSLAGEVLYKQTLNAEKTEIDISNLPAGVYIVKTREKIGKVIKN
;
A
#
# COMPACT_ATOMS: atom_id res chain seq x y z
N MET A 1 76.86 80.14 -44.43
CA MET A 1 78.16 80.76 -44.09
C MET A 1 79.18 79.62 -43.93
N LYS A 2 80.04 79.42 -44.94
CA LYS A 2 81.28 78.58 -44.98
C LYS A 2 81.12 77.05 -44.71
N THR A 3 81.65 76.09 -45.50
CA THR A 3 82.62 76.09 -46.61
C THR A 3 82.84 74.66 -47.20
N LEU A 4 83.25 74.59 -48.49
CA LEU A 4 84.21 73.64 -49.13
C LEU A 4 83.73 72.18 -49.41
N LYS A 5 83.97 71.53 -50.57
CA LYS A 5 84.71 71.85 -51.81
C LYS A 5 84.40 70.79 -52.91
N ASN A 6 84.37 71.23 -54.16
CA ASN A 6 84.31 70.42 -55.39
C ASN A 6 85.67 69.77 -55.77
N CYS A 7 85.56 68.65 -56.51
CA CYS A 7 86.38 68.08 -57.61
C CYS A 7 87.91 68.26 -57.66
N PHE A 8 88.64 67.17 -57.98
CA PHE A 8 89.54 67.06 -59.17
C PHE A 8 90.23 65.67 -59.29
N LEU A 9 90.58 65.33 -60.55
CA LEU A 9 91.66 64.45 -61.06
C LEU A 9 91.41 62.96 -61.42
N MET A 10 91.53 62.70 -62.73
CA MET A 10 91.79 61.44 -63.45
C MET A 10 93.32 61.08 -63.36
N PRO A 11 93.79 59.83 -63.62
CA PRO A 11 94.00 59.36 -65.00
C PRO A 11 93.83 57.83 -65.28
N LEU A 12 93.81 57.50 -66.58
CA LEU A 12 93.84 56.18 -67.24
C LEU A 12 95.16 55.38 -67.02
N ALA A 13 95.06 54.05 -66.85
CA ALA A 13 95.87 52.97 -67.46
C ALA A 13 95.31 51.58 -67.04
N LEU A 14 94.49 50.89 -67.83
CA LEU A 14 94.79 49.86 -68.86
C LEU A 14 95.45 48.53 -68.36
N PHE A 15 94.67 47.44 -68.50
CA PHE A 15 94.99 46.00 -68.56
C PHE A 15 95.57 45.26 -67.33
N ILE A 16 94.74 44.38 -66.74
CA ILE A 16 94.87 42.90 -66.77
C ILE A 16 93.50 42.30 -66.37
N LEU A 17 92.98 41.36 -67.17
CA LEU A 17 91.79 40.56 -66.87
C LEU A 17 92.05 39.61 -65.69
N ILE A 18 91.31 39.77 -64.58
CA ILE A 18 90.68 38.68 -63.79
C ILE A 18 89.35 39.26 -63.23
N SER A 19 88.29 38.47 -63.34
CA SER A 19 86.88 38.79 -63.06
C SER A 19 86.59 39.36 -61.67
N TYR A 20 85.87 40.48 -61.65
CA TYR A 20 85.08 40.96 -60.52
C TYR A 20 83.92 39.98 -60.24
N SER A 21 83.78 39.51 -59.00
CA SER A 21 82.51 39.08 -58.43
C SER A 21 82.28 39.84 -57.13
N ALA A 22 81.18 40.60 -57.08
CA ALA A 22 80.70 41.29 -55.90
C ALA A 22 80.47 40.27 -54.76
N PHE A 23 81.06 40.51 -53.60
CA PHE A 23 80.56 39.87 -52.37
C PHE A 23 79.20 40.51 -52.08
N SER A 24 78.14 39.71 -52.13
CA SER A 24 76.82 40.13 -51.66
C SER A 24 76.79 39.96 -50.13
N ASP A 25 76.17 40.90 -49.42
CA ASP A 25 75.98 40.76 -47.97
C ASP A 25 75.01 39.59 -47.70
N GLU A 26 75.37 38.68 -46.81
CA GLU A 26 74.57 37.49 -46.48
C GLU A 26 73.39 37.88 -45.57
N LEU A 27 72.15 37.50 -45.93
CA LEU A 27 70.92 37.79 -45.18
C LEU A 27 70.77 36.93 -43.93
N ILE A 28 71.26 35.69 -43.97
CA ILE A 28 71.11 34.71 -42.89
C ILE A 28 72.47 34.45 -42.27
N THR A 29 72.64 34.80 -41.01
CA THR A 29 73.90 34.63 -40.26
C THR A 29 73.79 33.59 -39.14
N ASN A 30 72.58 33.25 -38.69
CA ASN A 30 72.34 32.26 -37.64
C ASN A 30 72.72 30.82 -38.09
N PRO A 31 73.70 30.15 -37.46
CA PRO A 31 74.17 28.83 -37.90
C PRO A 31 73.13 27.71 -37.82
N GLN A 32 72.23 27.73 -36.83
CA GLN A 32 71.17 26.72 -36.72
C GLN A 32 70.09 26.94 -37.78
N LEU A 33 69.78 28.20 -38.09
CA LEU A 33 68.85 28.54 -39.15
C LEU A 33 69.43 28.14 -40.52
N LYS A 34 70.73 28.34 -40.76
CA LYS A 34 71.43 27.87 -41.96
C LYS A 34 71.32 26.34 -42.13
N GLU A 35 71.60 25.57 -41.09
CA GLU A 35 71.44 24.11 -41.11
C GLU A 35 70.00 23.70 -41.44
N TRP A 36 69.02 24.41 -40.88
CA TRP A 36 67.62 24.19 -41.20
C TRP A 36 67.30 24.49 -42.67
N ILE A 37 67.73 25.66 -43.18
CA ILE A 37 67.54 26.07 -44.58
C ILE A 37 68.13 25.03 -45.53
N LYS A 38 69.36 24.59 -45.27
CA LYS A 38 70.06 23.57 -46.05
C LYS A 38 69.31 22.24 -46.09
N ALA A 39 68.68 21.86 -44.98
CA ALA A 39 67.88 20.64 -44.90
C ALA A 39 66.45 20.78 -45.48
N ASN A 40 65.99 22.00 -45.77
CA ASN A 40 64.61 22.30 -46.16
C ASN A 40 64.52 23.26 -47.36
N THR A 41 65.39 23.09 -48.36
CA THR A 41 65.45 23.95 -49.55
C THR A 41 64.15 23.96 -50.36
N ASP A 42 63.37 22.88 -50.29
CA ASP A 42 62.05 22.72 -50.89
C ASP A 42 61.02 23.74 -50.37
N LYS A 43 61.19 24.23 -49.14
CA LYS A 43 60.30 25.21 -48.52
C LYS A 43 60.57 26.64 -48.95
N LEU A 44 61.68 26.91 -49.64
CA LEU A 44 62.12 28.24 -50.07
C LEU A 44 62.22 28.30 -51.60
N SER A 45 61.11 27.98 -52.27
CA SER A 45 61.07 27.85 -53.73
C SER A 45 61.54 29.12 -54.45
N GLY A 46 62.51 28.97 -55.37
CA GLY A 46 63.08 30.07 -56.14
C GLY A 46 64.15 30.89 -55.42
N VAL A 47 64.44 30.60 -54.15
CA VAL A 47 65.55 31.19 -53.40
C VAL A 47 66.84 30.43 -53.72
N VAL A 48 67.89 31.15 -54.05
CA VAL A 48 69.24 30.61 -54.25
C VAL A 48 69.94 30.52 -52.89
N ILE A 49 70.25 29.29 -52.48
CA ILE A 49 70.83 28.93 -51.17
C ILE A 49 72.30 28.53 -51.34
N ASN A 50 73.17 29.08 -50.49
CA ASN A 50 74.61 28.81 -50.46
C ASN A 50 74.93 27.39 -49.94
N GLU A 51 76.13 26.88 -50.18
CA GLU A 51 76.53 25.52 -49.74
C GLU A 51 76.45 25.32 -48.21
N ASP A 52 76.61 26.39 -47.44
CA ASP A 52 76.51 26.41 -45.98
C ASP A 52 75.07 26.62 -45.47
N GLY A 53 74.08 26.78 -46.36
CA GLY A 53 72.69 27.08 -46.00
C GLY A 53 72.39 28.59 -45.89
N GLY A 54 73.34 29.46 -46.21
CA GLY A 54 73.17 30.90 -46.30
C GLY A 54 72.24 31.35 -47.43
N ILE A 55 71.71 32.57 -47.32
CA ILE A 55 70.97 33.26 -48.39
C ILE A 55 71.58 34.63 -48.60
N ASP A 56 72.01 34.91 -49.82
CA ASP A 56 72.63 36.16 -50.23
C ASP A 56 71.58 37.26 -50.49
N ASN A 57 71.93 38.53 -50.22
CA ASN A 57 71.08 39.70 -50.46
C ASN A 57 71.04 40.10 -51.95
N THR A 58 70.50 39.22 -52.79
CA THR A 58 70.25 39.49 -54.21
C THR A 58 68.80 39.88 -54.44
N THR A 59 68.54 40.70 -55.48
CA THR A 59 67.17 41.05 -55.90
C THR A 59 66.33 39.78 -56.14
N THR A 60 66.92 38.76 -56.78
CA THR A 60 66.26 37.47 -57.03
C THR A 60 65.83 36.78 -55.74
N ASN A 61 66.71 36.71 -54.72
CA ASN A 61 66.38 36.09 -53.44
C ASN A 61 65.32 36.87 -52.68
N LEU A 62 65.41 38.21 -52.63
CA LEU A 62 64.39 39.03 -51.99
C LEU A 62 63.02 38.91 -52.68
N GLU A 63 62.97 38.89 -54.01
CA GLU A 63 61.73 38.68 -54.76
C GLU A 63 61.16 37.27 -54.58
N ALA A 64 62.01 36.25 -54.44
CA ALA A 64 61.59 34.88 -54.17
C ALA A 64 61.06 34.73 -52.73
N LEU A 65 61.76 35.25 -51.73
CA LEU A 65 61.33 35.26 -50.32
C LEU A 65 60.01 36.02 -50.16
N ALA A 66 59.84 37.15 -50.85
CA ALA A 66 58.60 37.92 -50.82
C ALA A 66 57.39 37.19 -51.44
N LYS A 67 57.58 36.13 -52.23
CA LYS A 67 56.49 35.30 -52.78
C LYS A 67 56.05 34.18 -51.84
N ILE A 68 56.76 33.95 -50.74
CA ILE A 68 56.42 32.89 -49.80
C ILE A 68 55.24 33.33 -48.96
N GLU A 69 54.12 32.64 -49.11
CA GLU A 69 52.88 32.89 -48.34
C GLU A 69 52.74 31.92 -47.15
N HIS A 70 53.43 30.78 -47.17
CA HIS A 70 53.35 29.77 -46.10
C HIS A 70 54.74 29.25 -45.74
N LEU A 71 55.08 29.27 -44.46
CA LEU A 71 56.36 28.77 -43.95
C LEU A 71 56.13 27.84 -42.76
N ASN A 72 56.70 26.63 -42.82
CA ASN A 72 56.70 25.69 -41.70
C ASN A 72 58.12 25.25 -41.33
N CYS A 73 58.58 25.69 -40.16
CA CYS A 73 59.89 25.40 -39.58
C CYS A 73 59.78 24.66 -38.22
N SER A 74 58.68 23.95 -37.98
CA SER A 74 58.41 23.30 -36.68
C SER A 74 59.32 22.09 -36.41
N LYS A 75 59.65 21.84 -35.13
CA LYS A 75 60.39 20.65 -34.63
C LYS A 75 61.88 20.57 -35.01
N PHE A 76 62.58 21.71 -35.15
CA PHE A 76 63.99 21.74 -35.56
C PHE A 76 64.94 22.34 -34.51
N LYS A 77 64.43 22.66 -33.31
CA LYS A 77 65.22 23.29 -32.22
C LYS A 77 65.85 24.62 -32.62
N ILE A 78 65.21 25.35 -33.55
CA ILE A 78 65.65 26.68 -34.00
C ILE A 78 65.52 27.66 -32.83
N VAL A 79 66.53 28.51 -32.62
CA VAL A 79 66.53 29.53 -31.55
C VAL A 79 66.05 30.91 -32.01
N SER A 80 66.14 31.21 -33.32
CA SER A 80 65.58 32.42 -33.94
C SER A 80 65.33 32.17 -35.43
N ILE A 81 64.23 32.72 -35.97
CA ILE A 81 63.89 32.68 -37.40
C ILE A 81 63.77 34.08 -38.02
N ASP A 82 63.96 35.12 -37.23
CA ASP A 82 63.63 36.50 -37.60
C ASP A 82 64.44 36.99 -38.80
N GLU A 83 65.70 36.57 -38.91
CA GLU A 83 66.57 36.86 -40.05
C GLU A 83 65.95 36.46 -41.40
N LEU A 84 65.14 35.40 -41.40
CA LEU A 84 64.49 34.86 -42.59
C LEU A 84 63.11 35.49 -42.83
N ILE A 85 62.26 35.54 -41.80
CA ILE A 85 60.85 35.98 -41.97
C ILE A 85 60.71 37.49 -42.18
N GLN A 86 61.68 38.31 -41.76
CA GLN A 86 61.69 39.75 -42.02
C GLN A 86 61.68 40.09 -43.53
N HIS A 87 62.08 39.14 -44.38
CA HIS A 87 62.12 39.26 -45.84
C HIS A 87 60.91 38.60 -46.54
N MET A 88 59.88 38.20 -45.79
CA MET A 88 58.66 37.56 -46.31
C MET A 88 57.39 38.41 -46.03
N PRO A 89 57.25 39.61 -46.63
CA PRO A 89 56.14 40.53 -46.33
C PRO A 89 54.75 40.00 -46.74
N ASN A 90 54.67 39.02 -47.64
CA ASN A 90 53.40 38.40 -48.07
C ASN A 90 53.09 37.10 -47.34
N LEU A 91 53.82 36.78 -46.26
CA LEU A 91 53.58 35.59 -45.45
C LEU A 91 52.20 35.68 -44.79
N LYS A 92 51.36 34.67 -45.05
CA LYS A 92 50.00 34.49 -44.50
C LYS A 92 49.94 33.46 -43.39
N THR A 93 50.73 32.38 -43.50
CA THR A 93 50.81 31.34 -42.47
C THR A 93 52.26 31.14 -42.02
N LEU A 94 52.50 31.25 -40.71
CA LEU A 94 53.78 30.91 -40.09
C LEU A 94 53.60 29.80 -39.06
N ILE A 95 54.24 28.65 -39.28
CA ILE A 95 54.22 27.50 -38.36
C ILE A 95 55.64 27.23 -37.84
N CYS A 96 55.91 27.67 -36.61
CA CYS A 96 57.19 27.56 -35.92
C CYS A 96 57.10 26.82 -34.57
N ASN A 97 56.10 25.95 -34.42
CA ASN A 97 55.85 25.15 -33.22
C ASN A 97 57.04 24.24 -32.82
N ARG A 98 57.17 23.96 -31.52
CA ARG A 98 58.14 22.99 -30.97
C ARG A 98 59.58 23.29 -31.37
N ASN A 99 60.01 24.53 -31.17
CA ASN A 99 61.37 24.98 -31.35
C ASN A 99 61.93 25.48 -30.00
N SER A 100 62.99 26.27 -30.04
CA SER A 100 63.60 26.91 -28.88
C SER A 100 63.60 28.44 -29.06
N LEU A 101 62.58 28.99 -29.74
CA LEU A 101 62.51 30.43 -30.03
C LEU A 101 62.38 31.22 -28.72
N ILE A 102 63.29 32.16 -28.51
CA ILE A 102 63.29 33.04 -27.33
C ILE A 102 62.55 34.35 -27.65
N GLU A 103 62.65 34.78 -28.90
CA GLU A 103 61.97 35.93 -29.49
C GLU A 103 61.39 35.54 -30.84
N LEU A 104 60.42 36.33 -31.30
CA LEU A 104 59.78 36.17 -32.60
C LEU A 104 59.29 37.55 -33.08
N ASP A 105 60.03 38.16 -34.01
CA ASP A 105 59.63 39.42 -34.65
C ASP A 105 58.88 39.17 -35.96
N ILE A 106 57.56 39.32 -35.88
CA ILE A 106 56.62 39.20 -37.01
C ILE A 106 56.11 40.56 -37.51
N SER A 107 56.77 41.67 -37.13
CA SER A 107 56.31 43.03 -37.43
C SER A 107 56.31 43.35 -38.94
N LYS A 108 57.07 42.60 -39.74
CA LYS A 108 57.12 42.73 -41.21
C LYS A 108 56.09 41.87 -41.94
N ASN A 109 55.52 40.87 -41.27
CA ASN A 109 54.56 39.93 -41.85
C ASN A 109 53.13 40.48 -41.67
N ILE A 110 52.86 41.67 -42.20
CA ILE A 110 51.60 42.40 -41.97
C ILE A 110 50.35 41.70 -42.55
N ASN A 111 50.54 40.78 -43.49
CA ASN A 111 49.48 39.98 -44.11
C ASN A 111 49.25 38.62 -43.41
N LEU A 112 49.82 38.42 -42.21
CA LEU A 112 49.73 37.16 -41.50
C LEU A 112 48.29 36.92 -41.01
N GLU A 113 47.71 35.81 -41.45
CA GLU A 113 46.35 35.34 -41.13
C GLU A 113 46.37 34.24 -40.06
N GLU A 114 47.44 33.44 -40.03
CA GLU A 114 47.63 32.30 -39.13
C GLU A 114 49.05 32.28 -38.53
N LEU A 115 49.14 32.26 -37.21
CA LEU A 115 50.40 32.12 -36.48
C LEU A 115 50.36 30.93 -35.53
N HIS A 116 51.28 29.99 -35.71
CA HIS A 116 51.49 28.86 -34.83
C HIS A 116 52.92 28.88 -34.27
N CYS A 117 53.07 29.31 -33.02
CA CYS A 117 54.34 29.48 -32.32
C CYS A 117 54.37 28.76 -30.95
N SER A 118 53.50 27.77 -30.77
CA SER A 118 53.36 26.98 -29.55
C SER A 118 54.59 26.13 -29.23
N ASN A 119 54.86 25.88 -27.94
CA ASN A 119 56.00 25.12 -27.42
C ASN A 119 57.34 25.73 -27.82
N ASN A 120 57.58 26.96 -27.38
CA ASN A 120 58.83 27.69 -27.52
C ASN A 120 59.24 28.27 -26.15
N GLN A 121 60.09 29.29 -26.12
CA GLN A 121 60.54 29.97 -24.90
C GLN A 121 60.15 31.46 -24.92
N LEU A 122 59.09 31.81 -25.64
CA LEU A 122 58.68 33.20 -25.82
C LEU A 122 58.18 33.79 -24.50
N SER A 123 58.74 34.91 -24.08
CA SER A 123 58.26 35.67 -22.91
C SER A 123 57.37 36.85 -23.28
N ASN A 124 57.43 37.27 -24.55
CA ASN A 124 56.63 38.34 -25.13
C ASN A 124 56.28 37.98 -26.58
N LEU A 125 55.11 38.42 -27.05
CA LEU A 125 54.66 38.23 -28.42
C LEU A 125 53.84 39.46 -28.84
N ASP A 126 54.41 40.28 -29.74
CA ASP A 126 53.72 41.45 -30.30
C ASP A 126 53.05 41.07 -31.63
N VAL A 127 51.72 41.04 -31.62
CA VAL A 127 50.87 40.77 -32.79
C VAL A 127 50.15 42.03 -33.30
N SER A 128 50.52 43.23 -32.81
CA SER A 128 49.81 44.47 -33.09
C SER A 128 49.85 44.92 -34.56
N LYS A 129 50.80 44.39 -35.34
CA LYS A 129 50.94 44.66 -36.78
C LYS A 129 50.22 43.64 -37.67
N ASN A 130 49.81 42.51 -37.10
CA ASN A 130 49.23 41.38 -37.83
C ASN A 130 47.69 41.45 -37.72
N ILE A 131 47.11 42.54 -38.23
CA ILE A 131 45.68 42.88 -38.07
C ILE A 131 44.73 41.91 -38.82
N GLU A 132 45.28 41.15 -39.76
CA GLU A 132 44.55 40.12 -40.53
C GLU A 132 44.51 38.76 -39.81
N LEU A 133 45.12 38.63 -38.63
CA LEU A 133 45.11 37.38 -37.87
C LEU A 133 43.68 36.90 -37.57
N THR A 134 43.41 35.67 -37.98
CA THR A 134 42.19 34.92 -37.69
C THR A 134 42.45 33.74 -36.76
N ASN A 135 43.67 33.20 -36.74
CA ASN A 135 44.09 32.11 -35.87
C ASN A 135 45.44 32.43 -35.20
N LEU A 136 45.48 32.33 -33.88
CA LEU A 136 46.70 32.50 -33.08
C LEU A 136 46.88 31.33 -32.10
N GLU A 137 47.93 30.55 -32.31
CA GLU A 137 48.38 29.51 -31.40
C GLU A 137 49.76 29.87 -30.82
N CYS A 138 49.80 30.17 -29.53
CA CYS A 138 51.02 30.52 -28.80
C CYS A 138 51.15 29.76 -27.46
N ALA A 139 50.54 28.58 -27.37
CA ALA A 139 50.50 27.78 -26.16
C ALA A 139 51.87 27.20 -25.75
N GLY A 140 52.10 26.94 -24.46
CA GLY A 140 53.36 26.34 -23.98
C GLY A 140 54.57 27.27 -24.14
N ASN A 141 54.41 28.52 -23.68
CA ASN A 141 55.46 29.54 -23.69
C ASN A 141 55.58 30.16 -22.27
N HIS A 142 56.26 31.29 -22.15
CA HIS A 142 56.43 32.06 -20.91
C HIS A 142 55.77 33.45 -21.01
N ILE A 143 54.70 33.58 -21.80
CA ILE A 143 54.05 34.86 -22.08
C ILE A 143 53.31 35.32 -20.82
N THR A 144 53.59 36.55 -20.40
CA THR A 144 52.98 37.18 -19.21
C THR A 144 51.91 38.21 -19.55
N ASN A 145 51.95 38.77 -20.77
CA ASN A 145 50.96 39.71 -21.29
C ASN A 145 50.79 39.48 -22.80
N LEU A 146 49.54 39.54 -23.27
CA LEU A 146 49.18 39.38 -24.68
C LEU A 146 48.13 40.43 -25.05
N ASP A 147 48.52 41.45 -25.82
CA ASP A 147 47.62 42.49 -26.32
C ASP A 147 47.03 42.06 -27.67
N LEU A 148 45.71 41.87 -27.69
CA LEU A 148 44.94 41.45 -28.86
C LEU A 148 43.99 42.53 -29.37
N SER A 149 44.13 43.78 -28.90
CA SER A 149 43.21 44.88 -29.18
C SER A 149 43.11 45.23 -30.67
N GLN A 150 44.16 44.94 -31.45
CA GLN A 150 44.20 45.19 -32.89
C GLN A 150 43.72 43.99 -33.73
N ASN A 151 43.67 42.79 -33.16
CA ASN A 151 43.36 41.55 -33.87
C ASN A 151 41.85 41.28 -33.88
N ILE A 152 41.07 42.24 -34.37
CA ILE A 152 39.58 42.22 -34.35
C ILE A 152 38.97 41.11 -35.22
N ASN A 153 39.77 40.49 -36.09
CA ASN A 153 39.38 39.42 -36.97
C ASN A 153 39.56 38.02 -36.37
N LEU A 154 40.10 37.93 -35.15
CA LEU A 154 40.43 36.67 -34.50
C LEU A 154 39.19 35.79 -34.31
N ILE A 155 39.30 34.54 -34.76
CA ILE A 155 38.27 33.49 -34.68
C ILE A 155 38.70 32.44 -33.67
N ASP A 156 39.96 32.04 -33.70
CA ASP A 156 40.52 31.01 -32.84
C ASP A 156 41.74 31.57 -32.09
N LEU A 157 41.73 31.42 -30.76
CA LEU A 157 42.84 31.80 -29.88
C LEU A 157 43.20 30.62 -28.97
N ILE A 158 44.43 30.14 -29.10
CA ILE A 158 44.99 29.09 -28.23
C ILE A 158 46.27 29.64 -27.59
N CYS A 159 46.16 30.04 -26.32
CA CYS A 159 47.22 30.63 -25.53
C CYS A 159 47.45 29.89 -24.20
N SER A 160 47.06 28.62 -24.14
CA SER A 160 47.20 27.75 -22.97
C SER A 160 48.64 27.51 -22.53
N THR A 161 48.85 27.09 -21.27
CA THR A 161 50.17 26.81 -20.68
C THR A 161 51.12 28.00 -20.85
N ASN A 162 50.74 29.13 -20.24
CA ASN A 162 51.52 30.37 -20.21
C ASN A 162 51.53 30.96 -18.79
N GLN A 163 51.89 32.23 -18.65
CA GLN A 163 51.94 32.94 -17.36
C GLN A 163 51.01 34.16 -17.36
N LEU A 164 49.93 34.12 -18.16
CA LEU A 164 48.96 35.20 -18.24
C LEU A 164 48.23 35.33 -16.91
N SER A 165 48.12 36.55 -16.40
CA SER A 165 47.31 36.86 -15.21
C SER A 165 46.07 37.70 -15.53
N ASN A 166 46.01 38.23 -16.75
CA ASN A 166 44.90 38.99 -17.31
C ASN A 166 44.87 38.80 -18.83
N LEU A 167 43.68 38.92 -19.43
CA LEU A 167 43.47 38.90 -20.86
C LEU A 167 42.23 39.74 -21.20
N ASP A 168 42.36 40.71 -22.11
CA ASP A 168 41.23 41.53 -22.57
C ASP A 168 40.79 41.04 -23.96
N LEU A 169 39.54 40.60 -24.07
CA LEU A 169 38.94 40.07 -25.30
C LEU A 169 37.77 40.91 -25.81
N THR A 170 37.58 42.12 -25.28
CA THR A 170 36.42 42.97 -25.59
C THR A 170 36.31 43.33 -27.07
N SER A 171 37.44 43.45 -27.77
CA SER A 171 37.50 43.73 -29.22
C SER A 171 37.34 42.49 -30.11
N ASN A 172 37.58 41.29 -29.58
CA ASN A 172 37.66 40.04 -30.35
C ASN A 172 36.28 39.35 -30.47
N ILE A 173 35.27 40.10 -30.93
CA ILE A 173 33.85 39.67 -30.96
C ILE A 173 33.55 38.51 -31.92
N LYS A 174 34.49 38.18 -32.82
CA LYS A 174 34.38 37.09 -33.79
C LYS A 174 34.86 35.73 -33.25
N LEU A 175 35.42 35.70 -32.04
CA LEU A 175 35.93 34.48 -31.43
C LEU A 175 34.87 33.37 -31.38
N LYS A 176 35.28 32.17 -31.79
CA LYS A 176 34.52 30.93 -31.76
C LYS A 176 35.20 29.88 -30.88
N VAL A 177 36.54 29.84 -30.89
CA VAL A 177 37.34 28.97 -30.04
C VAL A 177 38.27 29.83 -29.20
N LEU A 178 38.21 29.61 -27.89
CA LEU A 178 39.08 30.25 -26.93
C LEU A 178 39.63 29.20 -25.97
N ASP A 179 40.95 29.00 -26.02
CA ASP A 179 41.68 28.19 -25.05
C ASP A 179 42.77 29.03 -24.39
N TYR A 180 42.63 29.25 -23.09
CA TYR A 180 43.62 29.88 -22.23
C TYR A 180 43.90 29.05 -20.97
N SER A 181 43.70 27.73 -21.04
CA SER A 181 43.91 26.85 -19.89
C SER A 181 45.36 26.88 -19.37
N GLU A 182 45.60 26.45 -18.13
CA GLU A 182 46.94 26.43 -17.51
C GLU A 182 47.60 27.82 -17.53
N ASN A 183 46.91 28.80 -16.95
CA ASN A 183 47.38 30.17 -16.76
C ASN A 183 47.09 30.64 -15.31
N LEU A 184 47.20 31.94 -15.05
CA LEU A 184 47.06 32.53 -13.71
C LEU A 184 45.88 33.51 -13.61
N LEU A 185 44.86 33.38 -14.47
CA LEU A 185 43.72 34.32 -14.50
C LEU A 185 42.79 34.06 -13.32
N SER A 186 42.36 35.15 -12.66
CA SER A 186 41.36 35.09 -11.57
C SER A 186 39.96 35.52 -12.01
N ASN A 187 39.85 36.16 -13.17
CA ASN A 187 38.62 36.50 -13.85
C ASN A 187 38.86 36.61 -15.36
N LEU A 188 37.78 36.50 -16.14
CA LEU A 188 37.75 36.87 -17.55
C LEU A 188 36.31 37.27 -17.92
N ASP A 189 36.14 38.38 -18.64
CA ASP A 189 34.85 38.76 -19.21
C ASP A 189 34.76 38.27 -20.65
N VAL A 190 33.84 37.34 -20.91
CA VAL A 190 33.54 36.79 -22.24
C VAL A 190 32.18 37.25 -22.79
N SER A 191 31.54 38.24 -22.16
CA SER A 191 30.19 38.70 -22.50
C SER A 191 30.06 39.30 -23.91
N LYS A 192 31.17 39.77 -24.49
CA LYS A 192 31.21 40.29 -25.87
C LYS A 192 31.46 39.20 -26.92
N ASN A 193 31.95 38.04 -26.51
CA ASN A 193 32.33 36.94 -27.40
C ASN A 193 31.14 35.99 -27.60
N ILE A 194 29.99 36.53 -28.01
CA ILE A 194 28.71 35.80 -28.13
C ILE A 194 28.72 34.66 -29.16
N ASN A 195 29.74 34.63 -30.03
CA ASN A 195 29.94 33.60 -31.05
C ASN A 195 30.76 32.42 -30.55
N LEU A 196 31.21 32.43 -29.29
CA LEU A 196 31.95 31.32 -28.70
C LEU A 196 31.16 30.02 -28.78
N ARG A 197 31.85 28.99 -29.26
CA ARG A 197 31.38 27.60 -29.33
C ARG A 197 32.20 26.71 -28.42
N VAL A 198 33.50 26.94 -28.34
CA VAL A 198 34.43 26.21 -27.48
C VAL A 198 35.12 27.19 -26.54
N LEU A 199 35.02 26.95 -25.25
CA LEU A 199 35.71 27.70 -24.22
C LEU A 199 36.47 26.74 -23.30
N ASN A 200 37.79 26.82 -23.32
CA ASN A 200 38.66 26.15 -22.38
C ASN A 200 39.38 27.18 -21.49
N CYS A 201 39.03 27.14 -20.21
CA CYS A 201 39.54 27.97 -19.15
C CYS A 201 40.03 27.16 -17.95
N SER A 202 40.27 25.86 -18.15
CA SER A 202 40.70 24.96 -17.09
C SER A 202 42.07 25.34 -16.51
N ASP A 203 42.35 24.91 -15.28
CA ASP A 203 43.62 25.14 -14.57
C ASP A 203 44.00 26.64 -14.54
N ASN A 204 43.17 27.40 -13.85
CA ASN A 204 43.33 28.83 -13.62
C ASN A 204 42.94 29.14 -12.16
N LEU A 205 42.76 30.42 -11.83
CA LEU A 205 42.39 30.89 -10.50
C LEU A 205 40.98 31.50 -10.47
N LEU A 206 40.11 31.15 -11.42
CA LEU A 206 38.79 31.75 -11.59
C LEU A 206 37.90 31.48 -10.38
N ILE A 207 37.31 32.54 -9.82
CA ILE A 207 36.34 32.43 -8.70
C ILE A 207 34.90 32.47 -9.21
N ASN A 208 34.67 33.16 -10.33
CA ASN A 208 33.38 33.26 -11.01
C ASN A 208 33.60 33.14 -12.51
N LEU A 209 32.61 32.56 -13.20
CA LEU A 209 32.57 32.45 -14.65
C LEU A 209 31.14 32.74 -15.12
N ASP A 210 30.96 33.81 -15.89
CA ASP A 210 29.67 34.14 -16.52
C ASP A 210 29.72 33.79 -18.00
N VAL A 211 28.98 32.74 -18.37
CA VAL A 211 28.82 32.27 -19.76
C VAL A 211 27.41 32.50 -20.30
N THR A 212 26.58 33.27 -19.58
CA THR A 212 25.14 33.42 -19.89
C THR A 212 24.87 34.17 -21.19
N SER A 213 25.86 34.91 -21.71
CA SER A 213 25.81 35.57 -23.02
C SER A 213 26.29 34.69 -24.18
N ASN A 214 26.99 33.58 -23.88
CA ASN A 214 27.63 32.71 -24.86
C ASN A 214 26.71 31.54 -25.23
N ILE A 215 25.49 31.86 -25.69
CA ILE A 215 24.40 30.91 -25.92
C ILE A 215 24.72 29.82 -26.97
N ASN A 216 25.75 30.02 -27.79
CA ASN A 216 26.19 29.09 -28.84
C ASN A 216 27.27 28.11 -28.35
N LEU A 217 27.63 28.10 -27.06
CA LEU A 217 28.60 27.17 -26.50
C LEU A 217 28.14 25.72 -26.69
N THR A 218 29.02 24.94 -27.32
CA THR A 218 28.89 23.49 -27.47
C THR A 218 29.81 22.74 -26.52
N ASP A 219 30.96 23.34 -26.16
CA ASP A 219 31.99 22.73 -25.33
C ASP A 219 32.51 23.74 -24.31
N LEU A 220 32.39 23.40 -23.02
CA LEU A 220 32.88 24.22 -21.93
C LEU A 220 33.78 23.39 -21.00
N TYR A 221 35.04 23.80 -20.90
CA TYR A 221 36.03 23.24 -19.99
C TYR A 221 36.44 24.35 -19.01
N CYS A 222 36.10 24.17 -17.74
CA CYS A 222 36.36 25.10 -16.65
C CYS A 222 36.87 24.40 -15.39
N SER A 223 37.42 23.20 -15.56
CA SER A 223 37.95 22.38 -14.47
C SER A 223 39.17 22.99 -13.78
N LYS A 224 39.48 22.56 -12.55
CA LYS A 224 40.63 23.05 -11.77
C LYS A 224 40.65 24.57 -11.61
N ASN A 225 39.55 25.10 -11.09
CA ASN A 225 39.41 26.51 -10.75
C ASN A 225 38.92 26.64 -9.30
N LYS A 226 38.42 27.81 -8.92
CA LYS A 226 37.86 28.10 -7.59
C LYS A 226 36.40 28.53 -7.70
N LEU A 227 35.68 28.03 -8.71
CA LEU A 227 34.29 28.39 -8.97
C LEU A 227 33.41 27.89 -7.84
N THR A 228 32.57 28.80 -7.31
CA THR A 228 31.57 28.46 -6.28
C THR A 228 30.16 28.34 -6.86
N ASN A 229 29.94 28.89 -8.05
CA ASN A 229 28.70 28.82 -8.81
C ASN A 229 29.01 28.82 -10.31
N LEU A 230 28.14 28.21 -11.10
CA LEU A 230 28.20 28.18 -12.55
C LEU A 230 26.77 28.12 -13.12
N ASP A 231 26.38 29.14 -13.89
CA ASP A 231 25.10 29.19 -14.59
C ASP A 231 25.28 28.82 -16.07
N VAL A 232 24.78 27.64 -16.45
CA VAL A 232 24.80 27.11 -17.83
C VAL A 232 23.40 26.99 -18.45
N VAL A 233 22.36 27.53 -17.79
CA VAL A 233 20.95 27.31 -18.16
C VAL A 233 20.64 27.85 -19.56
N LYS A 234 21.35 28.91 -19.99
CA LYS A 234 21.19 29.51 -21.33
C LYS A 234 22.03 28.84 -22.42
N ASN A 235 22.98 27.99 -22.07
CA ASN A 235 23.90 27.34 -23.01
C ASN A 235 23.30 26.01 -23.50
N ILE A 236 22.11 26.09 -24.10
CA ILE A 236 21.29 24.92 -24.44
C ILE A 236 21.93 23.97 -25.48
N GLU A 237 22.92 24.48 -26.23
CA GLU A 237 23.68 23.73 -27.25
C GLU A 237 24.86 22.93 -26.67
N LEU A 238 25.10 22.98 -25.35
CA LEU A 238 26.19 22.25 -24.72
C LEU A 238 26.07 20.74 -24.95
N GLY A 239 27.11 20.18 -25.58
CA GLY A 239 27.34 18.74 -25.75
C GLY A 239 28.43 18.21 -24.83
N MET A 240 29.35 19.06 -24.39
CA MET A 240 30.47 18.74 -23.50
C MET A 240 30.57 19.78 -22.37
N LEU A 241 30.57 19.31 -21.12
CA LEU A 241 30.79 20.14 -19.95
C LEU A 241 31.76 19.47 -18.98
N ASP A 242 32.93 20.07 -18.79
CA ASP A 242 33.85 19.73 -17.72
C ASP A 242 33.98 20.91 -16.74
N CYS A 243 33.45 20.71 -15.54
CA CYS A 243 33.50 21.66 -14.42
C CYS A 243 34.12 21.01 -13.17
N SER A 244 34.88 19.94 -13.36
CA SER A 244 35.51 19.18 -12.26
C SER A 244 36.56 19.97 -11.48
N GLU A 245 36.89 19.54 -10.28
CA GLU A 245 37.92 20.17 -9.43
C GLU A 245 37.63 21.66 -9.19
N ASN A 246 36.44 21.94 -8.65
CA ASN A 246 35.97 23.28 -8.27
C ASN A 246 35.34 23.24 -6.87
N LEU A 247 34.62 24.29 -6.49
CA LEU A 247 33.95 24.44 -5.19
C LEU A 247 32.43 24.59 -5.37
N LEU A 248 31.85 23.99 -6.41
CA LEU A 248 30.43 24.11 -6.73
C LEU A 248 29.58 23.35 -5.69
N SER A 249 28.61 24.03 -5.08
CA SER A 249 27.64 23.41 -4.17
C SER A 249 26.33 23.01 -4.85
N ASN A 250 26.03 23.59 -6.00
CA ASN A 250 24.87 23.30 -6.82
C ASN A 250 25.21 23.52 -8.30
N LEU A 251 24.46 22.88 -9.18
CA LEU A 251 24.58 23.04 -10.63
C LEU A 251 23.27 22.61 -11.31
N ASP A 252 22.69 23.47 -12.12
CA ASP A 252 21.50 23.17 -12.93
C ASP A 252 21.90 22.89 -14.38
N VAL A 253 21.75 21.63 -14.80
CA VAL A 253 21.99 21.18 -16.18
C VAL A 253 20.69 20.79 -16.92
N SER A 254 19.53 21.12 -16.36
CA SER A 254 18.22 20.66 -16.85
C SER A 254 17.88 21.17 -18.26
N LYS A 255 18.51 22.26 -18.71
CA LYS A 255 18.33 22.83 -20.06
C LYS A 255 19.33 22.33 -21.08
N ASN A 256 20.42 21.69 -20.65
CA ASN A 256 21.49 21.22 -21.51
C ASN A 256 21.19 19.78 -22.00
N ILE A 257 20.02 19.59 -22.61
CA ILE A 257 19.50 18.27 -23.04
C ILE A 257 20.37 17.60 -24.11
N GLY A 258 21.24 18.38 -24.78
CA GLY A 258 22.20 17.92 -25.78
C GLY A 258 23.48 17.32 -25.20
N LEU A 259 23.69 17.38 -23.87
CA LEU A 259 24.92 16.90 -23.23
C LEU A 259 25.17 15.42 -23.54
N LYS A 260 26.40 15.13 -23.97
CA LYS A 260 26.93 13.78 -24.23
C LYS A 260 28.02 13.40 -23.25
N GLU A 261 28.80 14.37 -22.80
CA GLU A 261 29.85 14.17 -21.81
C GLU A 261 29.74 15.26 -20.73
N PHE A 262 29.71 14.81 -19.49
CA PHE A 262 29.54 15.68 -18.34
C PHE A 262 30.44 15.22 -17.18
N ASN A 263 31.39 16.07 -16.83
CA ASN A 263 32.27 15.88 -15.69
C ASN A 263 32.07 17.01 -14.67
N CYS A 264 31.58 16.65 -13.50
CA CYS A 264 31.42 17.51 -12.33
C CYS A 264 32.10 16.94 -11.08
N SER A 265 33.05 16.01 -11.26
CA SER A 265 33.78 15.37 -10.17
C SER A 265 34.60 16.36 -9.33
N TYR A 266 34.94 16.00 -8.09
CA TYR A 266 35.72 16.84 -7.18
C TYR A 266 35.10 18.24 -6.97
N ASN A 267 33.84 18.25 -6.52
CA ASN A 267 33.10 19.45 -6.17
C ASN A 267 32.46 19.27 -4.78
N GLN A 268 31.51 20.13 -4.41
CA GLN A 268 30.78 20.10 -3.14
C GLN A 268 29.27 19.93 -3.37
N LEU A 269 28.88 19.26 -4.46
CA LEU A 269 27.48 19.10 -4.84
C LEU A 269 26.77 18.18 -3.83
N THR A 270 25.64 18.64 -3.31
CA THR A 270 24.77 17.83 -2.42
C THR A 270 23.62 17.15 -3.18
N SER A 271 23.28 17.66 -4.35
CA SER A 271 22.25 17.11 -5.23
C SER A 271 22.62 17.34 -6.68
N LEU A 272 22.26 16.39 -7.55
CA LEU A 272 22.48 16.48 -8.98
C LEU A 272 21.31 15.85 -9.73
N ASP A 273 20.59 16.65 -10.52
CA ASP A 273 19.53 16.16 -11.41
C ASP A 273 20.05 16.09 -12.85
N VAL A 274 20.21 14.87 -13.35
CA VAL A 274 20.62 14.55 -14.73
C VAL A 274 19.48 13.91 -15.54
N THR A 275 18.26 13.87 -14.99
CA THR A 275 17.17 13.07 -15.56
C THR A 275 16.70 13.58 -16.92
N SER A 276 16.96 14.85 -17.25
CA SER A 276 16.67 15.48 -18.54
C SER A 276 17.78 15.28 -19.59
N ASN A 277 18.97 14.84 -19.18
CA ASN A 277 20.17 14.73 -20.03
C ASN A 277 20.27 13.34 -20.65
N ILE A 278 19.19 12.89 -21.31
CA ILE A 278 19.02 11.53 -21.86
C ILE A 278 20.05 11.12 -22.93
N ASN A 279 20.81 12.09 -23.46
CA ASN A 279 21.83 11.89 -24.48
C ASN A 279 23.24 11.66 -23.90
N LEU A 280 23.38 11.63 -22.57
CA LEU A 280 24.66 11.39 -21.92
C LEU A 280 25.23 10.01 -22.28
N ILE A 281 26.51 10.01 -22.59
CA ILE A 281 27.35 8.85 -22.91
C ILE A 281 28.39 8.67 -21.79
N PHE A 282 28.93 9.76 -21.27
CA PHE A 282 29.95 9.76 -20.20
C PHE A 282 29.50 10.68 -19.06
N LEU A 283 29.42 10.13 -17.84
CA LEU A 283 29.08 10.88 -16.63
C LEU A 283 30.11 10.62 -15.53
N TYR A 284 30.78 11.68 -15.09
CA TYR A 284 31.72 11.66 -13.98
C TYR A 284 31.26 12.66 -12.92
N CYS A 285 30.85 12.15 -11.76
CA CYS A 285 30.35 12.93 -10.62
C CYS A 285 30.95 12.47 -9.29
N ASN A 286 32.02 11.68 -9.32
CA ASN A 286 32.73 11.19 -8.14
C ASN A 286 33.31 12.34 -7.29
N ASP A 287 33.58 12.04 -6.02
CA ASP A 287 34.17 12.99 -5.07
C ASP A 287 33.29 14.25 -4.91
N ASN A 288 32.03 14.01 -4.53
CA ASN A 288 31.03 15.02 -4.19
C ASN A 288 30.35 14.65 -2.86
N MET A 289 29.22 15.27 -2.53
CA MET A 289 28.43 15.01 -1.33
C MET A 289 26.98 14.62 -1.67
N LEU A 290 26.77 13.87 -2.77
CA LEU A 290 25.44 13.53 -3.24
C LEU A 290 24.75 12.55 -2.29
N ASP A 291 23.48 12.83 -1.94
CA ASP A 291 22.63 11.89 -1.20
C ASP A 291 22.03 10.82 -2.13
N SER A 292 21.71 11.19 -3.37
CA SER A 292 21.14 10.29 -4.36
C SER A 292 21.45 10.73 -5.79
N LEU A 293 21.50 9.78 -6.73
CA LEU A 293 21.62 10.02 -8.16
C LEU A 293 20.70 9.10 -8.96
N ASP A 294 19.85 9.66 -9.82
CA ASP A 294 18.98 8.90 -10.71
C ASP A 294 19.50 8.95 -12.16
N ILE A 295 19.93 7.80 -12.68
CA ILE A 295 20.39 7.65 -14.07
C ILE A 295 19.44 6.83 -14.95
N THR A 296 18.24 6.56 -14.46
CA THR A 296 17.33 5.56 -15.05
C THR A 296 16.77 5.99 -16.42
N SER A 297 16.74 7.29 -16.68
CA SER A 297 16.38 7.88 -17.97
C SER A 297 17.53 7.92 -18.99
N ILE A 298 18.78 7.67 -18.56
CA ILE A 298 20.00 7.83 -19.37
C ILE A 298 20.44 6.48 -19.97
N LEU A 299 19.63 5.96 -20.88
CA LEU A 299 19.82 4.61 -21.43
C LEU A 299 21.09 4.46 -22.29
N ASN A 300 21.63 5.57 -22.81
CA ASN A 300 22.83 5.57 -23.65
C ASN A 300 24.16 5.63 -22.87
N LEU A 301 24.11 5.69 -21.53
CA LEU A 301 25.28 5.93 -20.70
C LEU A 301 26.29 4.78 -20.85
N VAL A 302 27.48 5.05 -21.39
CA VAL A 302 28.57 4.08 -21.60
C VAL A 302 29.50 4.02 -20.40
N GLN A 303 29.79 5.17 -19.79
CA GLN A 303 30.71 5.26 -18.67
C GLN A 303 30.10 6.09 -17.54
N LEU A 304 30.22 5.54 -16.33
CA LEU A 304 29.78 6.15 -15.08
C LEU A 304 30.93 6.13 -14.08
N ASN A 305 31.16 7.25 -13.42
CA ASN A 305 31.89 7.28 -12.15
C ASN A 305 31.14 8.17 -11.15
N CYS A 306 30.59 7.56 -10.11
CA CYS A 306 29.86 8.23 -9.05
C CYS A 306 30.36 7.84 -7.66
N CYS A 307 31.59 7.33 -7.55
CA CYS A 307 32.23 6.97 -6.28
C CYS A 307 32.44 8.16 -5.33
N ASN A 308 32.71 7.87 -4.05
CA ASN A 308 33.05 8.84 -3.01
C ASN A 308 31.99 9.95 -2.85
N GLN A 309 30.81 9.56 -2.39
CA GLN A 309 29.68 10.46 -2.11
C GLN A 309 29.40 10.56 -0.60
N ALA A 310 28.26 11.14 -0.23
CA ALA A 310 27.80 11.15 1.15
C ALA A 310 27.53 9.73 1.69
N GLU A 311 27.58 9.56 3.02
CA GLU A 311 27.25 8.29 3.67
C GLU A 311 25.79 7.91 3.38
N GLY A 312 25.56 6.67 2.92
CA GLY A 312 24.22 6.20 2.53
C GLY A 312 23.78 6.63 1.14
N PHE A 313 24.70 7.09 0.27
CA PHE A 313 24.40 7.46 -1.11
C PHE A 313 23.61 6.39 -1.88
N ILE A 314 22.50 6.82 -2.49
CA ILE A 314 21.60 5.96 -3.26
C ILE A 314 21.80 6.19 -4.77
N LEU A 315 22.05 5.12 -5.52
CA LEU A 315 22.12 5.16 -6.98
C LEU A 315 20.92 4.45 -7.59
N SER A 316 20.06 5.19 -8.28
CA SER A 316 18.93 4.62 -9.01
C SER A 316 19.35 4.24 -10.44
N LEU A 317 19.22 2.95 -10.79
CA LEU A 317 19.60 2.43 -12.11
C LEU A 317 18.69 1.28 -12.59
N THR A 318 18.60 1.10 -13.91
CA THR A 318 17.86 -0.02 -14.53
C THR A 318 18.64 -1.34 -14.43
N ASN A 319 17.97 -2.48 -14.64
CA ASN A 319 18.66 -3.78 -14.66
C ASN A 319 19.73 -3.86 -15.76
N GLU A 320 19.48 -3.31 -16.95
CA GLU A 320 20.46 -3.28 -18.04
C GLU A 320 21.70 -2.45 -17.68
N GLN A 321 21.50 -1.30 -17.02
CA GLN A 321 22.60 -0.49 -16.52
C GLN A 321 23.35 -1.18 -15.38
N LYS A 322 22.68 -1.96 -14.53
CA LYS A 322 23.34 -2.76 -13.48
C LYS A 322 24.29 -3.79 -14.07
N ASP A 323 23.88 -4.44 -15.15
CA ASP A 323 24.72 -5.42 -15.84
C ASP A 323 25.90 -4.75 -16.56
N LYS A 324 25.79 -3.44 -16.84
CA LYS A 324 26.82 -2.63 -17.50
C LYS A 324 27.87 -2.08 -16.53
N PHE A 325 27.47 -1.75 -15.31
CA PHE A 325 28.32 -1.06 -14.33
C PHE A 325 28.68 -1.95 -13.15
N THR A 326 29.94 -1.90 -12.73
CA THR A 326 30.47 -2.66 -11.61
C THR A 326 30.61 -1.78 -10.36
N GLU A 327 30.97 -2.40 -9.23
CA GLU A 327 31.31 -1.68 -7.99
C GLU A 327 32.45 -0.66 -8.20
N GLU A 328 33.29 -0.78 -9.23
CA GLU A 328 34.28 0.25 -9.55
C GLU A 328 33.65 1.57 -10.04
N ASN A 329 32.41 1.53 -10.56
CA ASN A 329 31.71 2.71 -11.07
C ASN A 329 30.93 3.48 -10.00
N TYR A 330 30.47 2.80 -8.95
CA TYR A 330 29.58 3.36 -7.93
C TYR A 330 30.02 3.09 -6.49
N CYS A 331 31.12 2.36 -6.28
CA CYS A 331 31.69 2.04 -4.98
C CYS A 331 30.64 1.47 -4.02
N ASP A 332 30.48 2.07 -2.84
CA ASP A 332 29.59 1.58 -1.78
C ASP A 332 28.14 2.08 -1.92
N ALA A 333 27.72 2.53 -3.12
CA ALA A 333 26.37 3.03 -3.35
C ALA A 333 25.29 1.97 -3.05
N ILE A 334 24.21 2.41 -2.40
CA ILE A 334 23.00 1.62 -2.22
C ILE A 334 22.22 1.66 -3.54
N LEU A 335 22.07 0.52 -4.20
CA LEU A 335 21.39 0.47 -5.50
C LEU A 335 19.86 0.44 -5.35
N GLU A 336 19.18 1.40 -5.99
CA GLU A 336 17.71 1.48 -6.09
C GLU A 336 17.27 1.18 -7.54
N HIS A 337 16.24 0.37 -7.73
CA HIS A 337 15.80 -0.12 -9.05
C HIS A 337 14.50 0.53 -9.53
N PRO A 338 14.38 0.96 -10.81
CA PRO A 338 13.08 1.02 -11.50
C PRO A 338 13.17 0.35 -12.90
N LEU A 339 12.24 -0.46 -13.41
CA LEU A 339 10.81 -0.60 -13.22
C LEU A 339 10.46 -2.02 -12.74
N ILE A 340 10.38 -2.21 -11.42
CA ILE A 340 9.73 -3.39 -10.87
C ILE A 340 8.22 -3.11 -10.90
N SER A 341 7.44 -4.06 -11.42
CA SER A 341 6.01 -4.07 -11.16
C SER A 341 5.84 -4.06 -9.64
N LEU A 342 5.34 -2.96 -9.04
CA LEU A 342 5.14 -2.82 -7.59
C LEU A 342 4.35 -4.02 -7.05
N ILE A 343 3.48 -4.55 -7.90
CA ILE A 343 2.63 -5.69 -7.62
C ILE A 343 3.14 -6.89 -8.41
N THR A 344 3.58 -7.92 -7.73
CA THR A 344 3.94 -9.22 -8.31
C THR A 344 2.92 -10.30 -7.98
N GLU A 345 2.17 -10.15 -6.88
CA GLU A 345 1.23 -11.16 -6.39
C GLU A 345 0.03 -11.35 -7.37
N PRO A 346 -0.20 -12.56 -7.91
CA PRO A 346 -1.25 -12.83 -8.90
C PRO A 346 -2.71 -12.55 -8.48
N SER A 347 -3.12 -12.92 -7.27
CA SER A 347 -4.43 -12.58 -6.70
C SER A 347 -4.62 -11.07 -6.58
N LEU A 348 -3.57 -10.34 -6.22
CA LEU A 348 -3.58 -8.89 -6.10
C LEU A 348 -3.67 -8.21 -7.47
N LYS A 349 -2.89 -8.65 -8.46
CA LYS A 349 -3.01 -8.19 -9.85
C LYS A 349 -4.42 -8.43 -10.40
N LYS A 350 -4.97 -9.62 -10.16
CA LYS A 350 -6.32 -9.97 -10.58
C LYS A 350 -7.34 -9.03 -9.95
N TRP A 351 -7.25 -8.81 -8.63
CA TRP A 351 -8.13 -7.89 -7.93
C TRP A 351 -8.03 -6.48 -8.52
N ILE A 352 -6.83 -5.88 -8.58
CA ILE A 352 -6.57 -4.54 -9.14
C ILE A 352 -7.21 -4.42 -10.53
N LYS A 353 -7.01 -5.40 -11.41
CA LYS A 353 -7.56 -5.37 -12.77
C LYS A 353 -9.09 -5.24 -12.81
N PHE A 354 -9.80 -5.79 -11.83
CA PHE A 354 -11.28 -5.82 -11.81
C PHE A 354 -11.92 -4.80 -10.86
N SER A 355 -11.20 -4.28 -9.87
CA SER A 355 -11.74 -3.43 -8.81
C SER A 355 -11.20 -1.99 -8.80
N ALA A 356 -10.08 -1.72 -9.47
CA ALA A 356 -9.29 -0.50 -9.23
C ALA A 356 -9.91 0.82 -9.71
N ALA A 357 -10.91 0.78 -10.60
CA ALA A 357 -11.57 2.00 -11.09
C ALA A 357 -12.24 2.83 -9.96
N TYR A 358 -12.53 2.19 -8.81
CA TYR A 358 -13.14 2.85 -7.65
C TYR A 358 -12.21 2.94 -6.43
N THR A 359 -11.23 2.03 -6.30
CA THR A 359 -10.39 1.91 -5.11
C THR A 359 -9.01 2.54 -5.25
N LEU A 360 -8.49 2.74 -6.47
CA LEU A 360 -7.14 3.28 -6.73
C LEU A 360 -7.19 4.50 -7.67
N PRO A 361 -7.80 5.63 -7.24
CA PRO A 361 -7.99 6.79 -8.10
C PRO A 361 -6.66 7.41 -8.54
N GLY A 362 -6.51 7.65 -9.85
CA GLY A 362 -5.32 8.28 -10.42
C GLY A 362 -4.11 7.35 -10.59
N VAL A 363 -4.23 6.07 -10.19
CA VAL A 363 -3.20 5.06 -10.41
C VAL A 363 -3.34 4.50 -11.83
N VAL A 364 -2.25 4.54 -12.59
CA VAL A 364 -2.15 3.94 -13.94
C VAL A 364 -1.82 2.46 -13.79
N ILE A 365 -2.72 1.62 -14.29
CA ILE A 365 -2.68 0.16 -14.14
C ILE A 365 -2.33 -0.49 -15.48
N ASN A 366 -1.42 -1.45 -15.43
CA ASN A 366 -0.98 -2.23 -16.58
C ASN A 366 -2.09 -3.19 -17.07
N ALA A 367 -1.98 -3.66 -18.31
CA ALA A 367 -2.94 -4.61 -18.88
C ALA A 367 -3.05 -5.95 -18.11
N ASP A 368 -1.99 -6.34 -17.39
CA ASP A 368 -1.94 -7.52 -16.53
C ASP A 368 -2.49 -7.28 -15.12
N GLY A 369 -2.89 -6.05 -14.78
CA GLY A 369 -3.31 -5.66 -13.43
C GLY A 369 -2.17 -5.24 -12.50
N GLY A 370 -0.92 -5.20 -12.99
CA GLY A 370 0.21 -4.66 -12.24
C GLY A 370 0.19 -3.13 -12.15
N ILE A 371 0.95 -2.58 -11.20
CA ILE A 371 1.19 -1.14 -11.06
C ILE A 371 2.69 -0.92 -11.22
N THR A 372 3.10 0.00 -12.09
CA THR A 372 4.51 0.39 -12.23
C THR A 372 4.87 1.45 -11.19
N GLY A 373 6.10 1.41 -10.67
CA GLY A 373 6.64 2.39 -9.71
C GLY A 373 6.93 3.76 -10.30
N THR A 374 6.07 4.29 -11.17
CA THR A 374 6.22 5.65 -11.70
C THR A 374 5.94 6.68 -10.62
N LYS A 375 6.57 7.86 -10.70
CA LYS A 375 6.29 8.99 -9.81
C LYS A 375 4.78 9.29 -9.71
N THR A 376 4.07 9.29 -10.84
CA THR A 376 2.61 9.48 -10.89
C THR A 376 1.86 8.43 -10.07
N ASN A 377 2.22 7.15 -10.20
CA ASN A 377 1.58 6.08 -9.45
C ASN A 377 1.89 6.17 -7.95
N LEU A 378 3.13 6.46 -7.57
CA LEU A 378 3.52 6.62 -6.17
C LEU A 378 2.79 7.82 -5.53
N GLU A 379 2.71 8.95 -6.23
CA GLU A 379 1.95 10.12 -5.79
C GLU A 379 0.45 9.85 -5.69
N ALA A 380 -0.11 9.03 -6.58
CA ALA A 380 -1.52 8.63 -6.54
C ALA A 380 -1.81 7.65 -5.38
N LEU A 381 -0.97 6.63 -5.20
CA LEU A 381 -1.07 5.67 -4.09
C LEU A 381 -0.92 6.36 -2.73
N ALA A 382 -0.01 7.33 -2.62
CA ALA A 382 0.18 8.09 -1.40
C ALA A 382 -1.03 8.96 -1.01
N LYS A 383 -1.96 9.25 -1.92
CA LYS A 383 -3.19 10.01 -1.63
C LYS A 383 -4.34 9.14 -1.12
N ILE A 384 -4.20 7.82 -1.12
CA ILE A 384 -5.27 6.92 -0.73
C ILE A 384 -5.38 6.89 0.79
N GLU A 385 -6.53 7.34 1.30
CA GLU A 385 -6.86 7.32 2.74
C GLU A 385 -7.74 6.12 3.14
N VAL A 386 -8.45 5.51 2.18
CA VAL A 386 -9.34 4.38 2.43
C VAL A 386 -9.10 3.31 1.38
N LEU A 387 -8.79 2.10 1.83
CA LEU A 387 -8.66 0.92 0.97
C LEU A 387 -9.62 -0.16 1.45
N ASP A 388 -10.53 -0.58 0.57
CA ASP A 388 -11.45 -1.69 0.80
C ASP A 388 -11.24 -2.78 -0.25
N CYS A 389 -10.72 -3.92 0.22
CA CYS A 389 -10.45 -5.10 -0.57
C CYS A 389 -11.05 -6.36 0.07
N ARG A 390 -12.19 -6.21 0.77
CA ARG A 390 -12.90 -7.33 1.40
C ARG A 390 -13.33 -8.39 0.39
N GLU A 391 -13.43 -9.65 0.82
CA GLU A 391 -14.02 -10.76 0.04
C GLU A 391 -13.43 -10.93 -1.37
N SER A 392 -12.14 -10.63 -1.54
CA SER A 392 -11.49 -10.52 -2.84
C SER A 392 -10.63 -11.73 -3.22
N GLY A 393 -10.50 -12.70 -2.31
CA GLY A 393 -9.67 -13.89 -2.51
C GLY A 393 -8.17 -13.59 -2.51
N LEU A 394 -7.76 -12.53 -1.82
CA LEU A 394 -6.36 -12.08 -1.74
C LEU A 394 -5.56 -12.97 -0.78
N ILE A 395 -4.33 -13.31 -1.15
CA ILE A 395 -3.41 -14.05 -0.26
C ILE A 395 -2.32 -13.15 0.36
N SER A 396 -2.06 -11.98 -0.24
CA SER A 396 -1.24 -10.90 0.33
C SER A 396 -1.69 -9.56 -0.25
N ILE A 397 -1.50 -8.49 0.53
CA ILE A 397 -1.72 -7.09 0.10
C ILE A 397 -0.54 -6.18 0.39
N ASP A 398 0.53 -6.70 1.01
CA ASP A 398 1.63 -5.92 1.58
C ASP A 398 2.40 -5.13 0.51
N GLU A 399 2.50 -5.69 -0.70
CA GLU A 399 3.09 -5.03 -1.89
C GLU A 399 2.38 -3.73 -2.28
N LEU A 400 1.08 -3.63 -2.01
CA LEU A 400 0.27 -2.48 -2.36
C LEU A 400 0.26 -1.44 -1.22
N ILE A 401 -0.06 -1.88 0.00
CA ILE A 401 -0.30 -0.96 1.12
C ILE A 401 0.98 -0.27 1.62
N ARG A 402 2.17 -0.83 1.36
CA ARG A 402 3.45 -0.18 1.70
C ARG A 402 3.67 1.18 1.03
N TYR A 403 2.96 1.44 -0.08
CA TYR A 403 3.03 2.71 -0.81
C TYR A 403 1.87 3.66 -0.48
N MET A 404 1.12 3.41 0.60
CA MET A 404 -0.02 4.22 1.05
C MET A 404 0.22 4.80 2.46
N PRO A 405 1.19 5.71 2.66
CA PRO A 405 1.50 6.27 3.98
C PRO A 405 0.37 7.08 4.62
N ASN A 406 -0.58 7.59 3.83
CA ASN A 406 -1.74 8.35 4.32
C ASN A 406 -2.99 7.50 4.54
N LEU A 407 -2.88 6.16 4.47
CA LEU A 407 -4.00 5.26 4.68
C LEU A 407 -4.52 5.37 6.12
N LYS A 408 -5.81 5.70 6.27
CA LYS A 408 -6.53 5.82 7.54
C LYS A 408 -7.44 4.63 7.81
N ILE A 409 -8.05 4.05 6.77
CA ILE A 409 -8.95 2.91 6.90
C ILE A 409 -8.51 1.80 5.94
N LEU A 410 -8.18 0.64 6.51
CA LEU A 410 -7.90 -0.58 5.76
C LEU A 410 -8.94 -1.65 6.08
N ASN A 411 -9.72 -2.04 5.07
CA ASN A 411 -10.60 -3.19 5.15
C ASN A 411 -10.15 -4.30 4.20
N CYS A 412 -9.54 -5.33 4.76
CA CYS A 412 -9.02 -6.49 4.04
C CYS A 412 -9.63 -7.81 4.56
N CYS A 413 -10.83 -7.75 5.13
CA CYS A 413 -11.49 -8.91 5.73
C CYS A 413 -11.96 -9.96 4.72
N ARG A 414 -12.18 -11.19 5.20
CA ARG A 414 -12.67 -12.33 4.40
C ARG A 414 -11.79 -12.62 3.17
N ASN A 415 -10.49 -12.66 3.39
CA ASN A 415 -9.49 -13.04 2.39
C ASN A 415 -8.72 -14.28 2.87
N GLY A 416 -7.63 -14.63 2.19
CA GLY A 416 -6.71 -15.69 2.57
C GLY A 416 -5.36 -15.15 3.03
N LEU A 417 -5.31 -13.97 3.65
CA LEU A 417 -4.05 -13.34 4.04
C LEU A 417 -3.35 -14.17 5.12
N THR A 418 -2.08 -14.53 4.87
CA THR A 418 -1.25 -15.26 5.85
C THR A 418 -0.34 -14.34 6.66
N SER A 419 -0.04 -13.16 6.11
CA SER A 419 0.66 -12.05 6.76
C SER A 419 -0.06 -10.74 6.45
N LEU A 420 0.21 -9.73 7.28
CA LEU A 420 -0.25 -8.37 7.05
C LEU A 420 0.77 -7.38 7.64
N ASP A 421 1.47 -6.66 6.77
CA ASP A 421 2.45 -5.64 7.16
C ASP A 421 1.87 -4.24 7.00
N VAL A 422 1.44 -3.66 8.11
CA VAL A 422 0.89 -2.29 8.19
C VAL A 422 1.90 -1.26 8.69
N SER A 423 3.19 -1.60 8.76
CA SER A 423 4.23 -0.76 9.38
C SER A 423 4.42 0.61 8.72
N ASN A 424 4.13 0.72 7.42
CA ASN A 424 4.21 1.96 6.64
C ASN A 424 2.93 2.81 6.73
N ASN A 425 1.82 2.27 7.24
CA ASN A 425 0.53 2.95 7.32
C ASN A 425 0.40 3.68 8.67
N ILE A 426 1.33 4.59 8.97
CA ILE A 426 1.44 5.22 10.29
C ILE A 426 0.21 6.04 10.72
N ASN A 427 -0.60 6.49 9.74
CA ASN A 427 -1.83 7.26 9.95
C ASN A 427 -3.09 6.38 10.07
N LEU A 428 -2.95 5.06 10.18
CA LEU A 428 -4.07 4.13 10.20
C LEU A 428 -4.91 4.29 11.47
N GLU A 429 -6.19 4.63 11.30
CA GLU A 429 -7.19 4.83 12.36
C GLU A 429 -8.09 3.58 12.54
N LYS A 430 -8.37 2.85 11.45
CA LYS A 430 -9.21 1.64 11.47
C LYS A 430 -8.59 0.52 10.67
N LEU A 431 -8.41 -0.64 11.31
CA LEU A 431 -7.92 -1.86 10.69
C LEU A 431 -8.93 -2.99 10.83
N HIS A 432 -9.54 -3.39 9.72
CA HIS A 432 -10.45 -4.54 9.64
C HIS A 432 -9.79 -5.67 8.82
N CYS A 433 -9.20 -6.63 9.52
CA CYS A 433 -8.50 -7.78 8.92
C CYS A 433 -9.09 -9.14 9.35
N TRP A 434 -10.36 -9.16 9.80
CA TRP A 434 -11.04 -10.37 10.26
C TRP A 434 -11.31 -11.42 9.17
N VAL A 435 -11.40 -12.69 9.56
CA VAL A 435 -11.55 -13.87 8.67
C VAL A 435 -10.42 -13.89 7.64
N ASN A 436 -9.22 -14.20 8.13
CA ASN A 436 -8.00 -14.42 7.34
C ASN A 436 -7.22 -15.59 7.98
N GLN A 437 -5.94 -15.75 7.63
CA GLN A 437 -5.03 -16.76 8.17
C GLN A 437 -3.78 -16.11 8.78
N ILE A 438 -3.94 -14.95 9.42
CA ILE A 438 -2.83 -14.15 9.97
C ILE A 438 -2.39 -14.74 11.31
N TYR A 439 -1.14 -15.20 11.39
CA TYR A 439 -0.59 -15.81 12.63
C TYR A 439 0.05 -14.79 13.58
N SER A 440 0.50 -13.65 13.05
CA SER A 440 1.11 -12.56 13.80
C SER A 440 0.71 -11.24 13.18
N LEU A 441 0.34 -10.28 14.02
CA LEU A 441 -0.06 -8.95 13.62
C LEU A 441 0.71 -7.93 14.44
N ASP A 442 1.60 -7.17 13.79
CA ASP A 442 2.32 -6.05 14.40
C ASP A 442 1.63 -4.74 14.03
N VAL A 443 1.06 -4.07 15.03
CA VAL A 443 0.40 -2.76 14.91
C VAL A 443 1.14 -1.66 15.69
N SER A 444 2.39 -1.91 16.09
CA SER A 444 3.17 -1.02 16.96
C SER A 444 3.46 0.35 16.34
N LYS A 445 3.44 0.46 15.00
CA LYS A 445 3.63 1.71 14.25
C LYS A 445 2.34 2.49 14.01
N ASN A 446 1.18 1.86 14.16
CA ASN A 446 -0.13 2.44 13.88
C ASN A 446 -0.71 3.11 15.13
N THR A 447 0.01 4.08 15.71
CA THR A 447 -0.34 4.72 16.99
C THR A 447 -1.65 5.52 16.95
N GLU A 448 -2.16 5.79 15.75
CA GLU A 448 -3.42 6.47 15.50
C GLU A 448 -4.65 5.54 15.51
N LEU A 449 -4.47 4.22 15.69
CA LEU A 449 -5.58 3.25 15.69
C LEU A 449 -6.62 3.54 16.77
N ILE A 450 -7.87 3.63 16.34
CA ILE A 450 -9.09 3.81 17.14
C ILE A 450 -9.91 2.51 17.15
N SER A 451 -9.93 1.76 16.04
CA SER A 451 -10.67 0.49 15.94
C SER A 451 -9.82 -0.61 15.29
N LEU A 452 -9.74 -1.76 15.96
CA LEU A 452 -9.04 -2.95 15.48
C LEU A 452 -9.98 -4.16 15.50
N ILE A 453 -10.25 -4.70 14.31
CA ILE A 453 -11.08 -5.90 14.11
C ILE A 453 -10.22 -6.98 13.44
N CYS A 454 -9.68 -7.88 14.25
CA CYS A 454 -8.80 -8.97 13.83
C CYS A 454 -9.36 -10.38 14.17
N THR A 455 -10.68 -10.48 14.35
CA THR A 455 -11.42 -11.72 14.61
C THR A 455 -11.15 -12.84 13.60
N TYR A 456 -11.26 -14.11 14.00
CA TYR A 456 -11.14 -15.28 13.10
C TYR A 456 -9.79 -15.26 12.36
N ASN A 457 -8.72 -15.20 13.15
CA ASN A 457 -7.35 -15.40 12.72
C ASN A 457 -6.66 -16.35 13.71
N PRO A 458 -5.62 -17.09 13.33
CA PRO A 458 -4.86 -17.91 14.26
C PRO A 458 -3.82 -17.09 15.04
N LEU A 459 -4.19 -15.95 15.64
CA LEU A 459 -3.26 -15.11 16.40
C LEU A 459 -2.97 -15.76 17.77
N GLY A 460 -1.73 -16.19 17.99
CA GLY A 460 -1.28 -16.67 19.30
C GLY A 460 -0.91 -15.55 20.29
N LYS A 461 -0.62 -14.35 19.78
CA LYS A 461 -0.31 -13.15 20.56
C LYS A 461 -0.79 -11.90 19.82
N LEU A 462 -1.23 -10.89 20.59
CA LEU A 462 -1.55 -9.56 20.09
C LEU A 462 -0.93 -8.52 21.03
N ASP A 463 -0.02 -7.69 20.52
CA ASP A 463 0.57 -6.57 21.25
C ASP A 463 -0.01 -5.25 20.73
N ILE A 464 -0.80 -4.58 21.57
CA ILE A 464 -1.45 -3.31 21.28
C ILE A 464 -1.00 -2.19 22.23
N SER A 465 0.15 -2.38 22.89
CA SER A 465 0.66 -1.45 23.91
C SER A 465 0.96 -0.05 23.38
N LYS A 466 1.14 0.10 22.06
CA LYS A 466 1.38 1.39 21.38
C LYS A 466 0.11 2.07 20.86
N ASN A 467 -1.01 1.35 20.80
CA ASN A 467 -2.26 1.84 20.24
C ASN A 467 -3.13 2.49 21.34
N ILE A 468 -2.60 3.52 21.99
CA ILE A 468 -3.21 4.16 23.18
C ILE A 468 -4.54 4.89 22.89
N LYS A 469 -4.84 5.11 21.60
CA LYS A 469 -6.08 5.73 21.11
C LYS A 469 -7.20 4.73 20.86
N LEU A 470 -6.96 3.43 21.04
CA LEU A 470 -7.93 2.38 20.73
C LEU A 470 -9.19 2.51 21.60
N GLU A 471 -10.35 2.52 20.95
CA GLU A 471 -11.70 2.58 21.54
C GLU A 471 -12.46 1.27 21.31
N GLU A 472 -12.21 0.59 20.20
CA GLU A 472 -12.88 -0.66 19.82
C GLU A 472 -11.85 -1.77 19.53
N LEU A 473 -11.99 -2.89 20.21
CA LEU A 473 -11.18 -4.08 19.98
C LEU A 473 -12.07 -5.32 19.80
N TYR A 474 -11.99 -5.93 18.62
CA TYR A 474 -12.60 -7.22 18.31
C TYR A 474 -11.51 -8.21 17.89
N CYS A 475 -11.13 -9.10 18.82
CA CYS A 475 -10.11 -10.13 18.62
C CYS A 475 -10.62 -11.54 18.96
N TYR A 476 -11.94 -11.74 18.87
CA TYR A 476 -12.56 -13.03 19.16
C TYR A 476 -12.28 -14.11 18.09
N TRP A 477 -12.41 -15.39 18.44
CA TRP A 477 -11.97 -16.52 17.59
C TRP A 477 -10.50 -16.39 17.16
N ASN A 478 -9.61 -16.29 18.14
CA ASN A 478 -8.16 -16.35 17.94
C ASN A 478 -7.55 -17.40 18.89
N GLU A 479 -6.23 -17.46 18.97
CA GLU A 479 -5.49 -18.41 19.82
C GLU A 479 -4.77 -17.67 20.97
N LEU A 480 -5.32 -16.53 21.43
CA LEU A 480 -4.67 -15.68 22.42
C LEU A 480 -4.70 -16.34 23.80
N SER A 481 -3.51 -16.53 24.38
CA SER A 481 -3.35 -17.00 25.77
C SER A 481 -3.19 -15.86 26.78
N ASN A 482 -2.87 -14.66 26.30
CA ASN A 482 -2.74 -13.44 27.08
C ASN A 482 -3.15 -12.23 26.22
N LEU A 483 -3.74 -11.22 26.86
CA LEU A 483 -4.13 -9.95 26.27
C LEU A 483 -3.90 -8.82 27.29
N ASP A 484 -2.85 -8.03 27.06
CA ASP A 484 -2.54 -6.87 27.90
C ASP A 484 -3.25 -5.62 27.35
N LEU A 485 -4.19 -5.09 28.14
CA LEU A 485 -5.00 -3.92 27.82
C LEU A 485 -4.61 -2.67 28.64
N SER A 486 -3.54 -2.75 29.44
CA SER A 486 -3.19 -1.75 30.46
C SER A 486 -2.92 -0.34 29.89
N ASN A 487 -2.43 -0.26 28.65
CA ASN A 487 -2.15 1.01 27.97
C ASN A 487 -3.33 1.52 27.13
N ASN A 488 -4.37 0.71 26.92
CA ASN A 488 -5.51 1.02 26.06
C ASN A 488 -6.68 1.59 26.88
N VAL A 489 -6.40 2.65 27.66
CA VAL A 489 -7.31 3.25 28.65
C VAL A 489 -8.57 3.90 28.03
N ASN A 490 -8.61 4.05 26.71
CA ASN A 490 -9.73 4.61 25.97
C ASN A 490 -10.74 3.58 25.46
N LEU A 491 -10.51 2.29 25.70
CA LEU A 491 -11.41 1.21 25.25
C LEU A 491 -12.84 1.40 25.77
N ILE A 492 -13.79 1.35 24.84
CA ILE A 492 -15.24 1.42 25.04
C ILE A 492 -15.85 0.03 24.81
N VAL A 493 -15.35 -0.70 23.82
CA VAL A 493 -15.83 -2.05 23.46
C VAL A 493 -14.66 -3.00 23.36
N VAL A 494 -14.77 -4.14 24.05
CA VAL A 494 -13.83 -5.25 23.94
C VAL A 494 -14.62 -6.55 23.70
N ASN A 495 -14.34 -7.20 22.59
CA ASN A 495 -14.73 -8.58 22.36
C ASN A 495 -13.49 -9.45 22.13
N CYS A 496 -13.16 -10.23 23.15
CA CYS A 496 -12.06 -11.19 23.16
C CYS A 496 -12.58 -12.62 23.41
N SER A 497 -13.82 -12.91 23.02
CA SER A 497 -14.42 -14.25 23.18
C SER A 497 -13.67 -15.32 22.36
N ASP A 498 -13.88 -16.59 22.68
CA ASP A 498 -13.34 -17.72 21.89
C ASP A 498 -11.81 -17.61 21.72
N ASN A 499 -11.11 -17.57 22.85
CA ASN A 499 -9.66 -17.52 22.98
C ASN A 499 -9.23 -18.47 24.12
N TYR A 500 -7.96 -18.42 24.52
CA TYR A 500 -7.39 -19.24 25.59
C TYR A 500 -6.97 -18.40 26.82
N LEU A 501 -7.63 -17.26 27.05
CA LEU A 501 -7.27 -16.34 28.14
C LEU A 501 -7.56 -16.97 29.50
N SER A 502 -6.55 -16.99 30.37
CA SER A 502 -6.68 -17.45 31.77
C SER A 502 -6.80 -16.30 32.77
N ASN A 503 -6.45 -15.08 32.34
CA ASN A 503 -6.57 -13.85 33.09
C ASN A 503 -6.89 -12.70 32.13
N LEU A 504 -7.59 -11.67 32.63
CA LEU A 504 -7.89 -10.45 31.89
C LEU A 504 -7.91 -9.28 32.89
N ASP A 505 -6.89 -8.43 32.85
CA ASP A 505 -6.83 -7.22 33.67
C ASP A 505 -7.51 -6.06 32.95
N LEU A 506 -8.60 -5.56 33.53
CA LEU A 506 -9.41 -4.45 33.02
C LEU A 506 -9.33 -3.21 33.90
N SER A 507 -8.43 -3.20 34.89
CA SER A 507 -8.39 -2.18 35.94
C SER A 507 -8.15 -0.76 35.41
N GLY A 508 -7.47 -0.62 34.27
CA GLY A 508 -7.21 0.64 33.57
C GLY A 508 -8.28 1.07 32.56
N ASN A 509 -9.20 0.17 32.17
CA ASN A 509 -10.17 0.41 31.09
C ASN A 509 -11.50 0.98 31.63
N VAL A 510 -11.44 2.08 32.36
CA VAL A 510 -12.58 2.65 33.11
C VAL A 510 -13.74 3.15 32.24
N LYS A 511 -13.50 3.37 30.93
CA LYS A 511 -14.50 3.81 29.94
C LYS A 511 -15.26 2.65 29.27
N LEU A 512 -14.97 1.41 29.65
CA LEU A 512 -15.53 0.23 29.00
C LEU A 512 -17.04 0.14 29.24
N LYS A 513 -17.80 0.01 28.14
CA LYS A 513 -19.27 -0.11 28.14
C LYS A 513 -19.74 -1.50 27.74
N GLU A 514 -19.02 -2.14 26.83
CA GLU A 514 -19.34 -3.49 26.37
C GLU A 514 -18.12 -4.41 26.50
N LEU A 515 -18.33 -5.54 27.17
CA LEU A 515 -17.32 -6.58 27.31
C LEU A 515 -17.93 -7.94 26.94
N ASP A 516 -17.31 -8.61 25.98
CA ASP A 516 -17.50 -10.03 25.73
C ASP A 516 -16.17 -10.77 25.86
N CYS A 517 -16.04 -11.53 26.95
CA CYS A 517 -14.90 -12.40 27.22
C CYS A 517 -15.34 -13.87 27.31
N SER A 518 -16.43 -14.23 26.64
CA SER A 518 -17.00 -15.57 26.67
C SER A 518 -16.07 -16.62 26.05
N THR A 519 -16.25 -17.91 26.37
CA THR A 519 -15.47 -19.02 25.81
C THR A 519 -13.96 -18.81 25.97
N ASN A 520 -13.51 -18.72 27.22
CA ASN A 520 -12.10 -18.58 27.60
C ASN A 520 -11.80 -19.53 28.77
N HIS A 521 -10.68 -19.32 29.46
CA HIS A 521 -10.26 -20.09 30.64
C HIS A 521 -10.19 -19.22 31.90
N LEU A 522 -11.02 -18.18 31.97
CA LEU A 522 -11.04 -17.25 33.10
C LEU A 522 -11.61 -17.93 34.34
N THR A 523 -10.83 -17.98 35.42
CA THR A 523 -11.30 -18.49 36.72
C THR A 523 -11.74 -17.37 37.66
N ASN A 524 -11.34 -16.13 37.36
CA ASN A 524 -11.77 -14.91 38.01
C ASN A 524 -11.88 -13.79 36.97
N LEU A 525 -12.68 -12.77 37.29
CA LEU A 525 -12.80 -11.56 36.50
C LEU A 525 -13.09 -10.39 37.44
N ASN A 526 -12.20 -9.39 37.45
CA ASN A 526 -12.40 -8.17 38.23
C ASN A 526 -12.84 -7.02 37.32
N ILE A 527 -14.09 -6.59 37.47
CA ILE A 527 -14.72 -5.51 36.71
C ILE A 527 -15.14 -4.32 37.59
N SER A 528 -14.61 -4.25 38.82
CA SER A 528 -14.99 -3.23 39.80
C SER A 528 -14.73 -1.79 39.35
N ASN A 529 -13.72 -1.58 38.49
CA ASN A 529 -13.37 -0.26 37.95
C ASN A 529 -14.14 0.09 36.66
N ASN A 530 -14.82 -0.86 36.03
CA ASN A 530 -15.50 -0.67 34.75
C ASN A 530 -16.96 -0.22 34.97
N ILE A 531 -17.12 0.89 35.69
CA ILE A 531 -18.42 1.39 36.18
C ILE A 531 -19.38 1.84 35.06
N GLU A 532 -18.86 2.05 33.84
CA GLU A 532 -19.65 2.39 32.65
C GLU A 532 -20.22 1.19 31.91
N LEU A 533 -19.95 -0.06 32.35
CA LEU A 533 -20.48 -1.27 31.71
C LEU A 533 -22.01 -1.27 31.65
N THR A 534 -22.54 -1.42 30.44
CA THR A 534 -23.97 -1.62 30.15
C THR A 534 -24.24 -3.03 29.62
N TYR A 535 -23.24 -3.69 29.03
CA TYR A 535 -23.35 -5.05 28.50
C TYR A 535 -22.13 -5.89 28.87
N LEU A 536 -22.39 -7.00 29.59
CA LEU A 536 -21.37 -7.94 30.02
C LEU A 536 -21.72 -9.36 29.59
N LYS A 537 -20.78 -10.02 28.91
CA LYS A 537 -20.83 -11.44 28.58
C LYS A 537 -19.57 -12.15 29.06
N THR A 538 -19.77 -13.15 29.90
CA THR A 538 -18.71 -13.96 30.51
C THR A 538 -18.96 -15.45 30.34
N ALA A 539 -19.80 -15.82 29.37
CA ALA A 539 -20.29 -17.19 29.24
C ALA A 539 -19.17 -18.19 28.96
N TYR A 540 -19.37 -19.48 29.27
CA TYR A 540 -18.36 -20.51 29.01
C TYR A 540 -16.97 -20.19 29.57
N ASN A 541 -16.92 -19.84 30.86
CA ASN A 541 -15.68 -19.71 31.61
C ASN A 541 -15.84 -20.49 32.93
N PRO A 542 -14.76 -20.97 33.56
CA PRO A 542 -14.84 -21.59 34.88
C PRO A 542 -14.87 -20.54 36.02
N LEU A 543 -15.73 -19.51 35.92
CA LEU A 543 -15.83 -18.50 36.98
C LEU A 543 -16.57 -19.07 38.19
N GLY A 544 -15.91 -19.12 39.36
CA GLY A 544 -16.56 -19.51 40.62
C GLY A 544 -17.31 -18.36 41.31
N ASN A 545 -17.00 -17.11 40.95
CA ASN A 545 -17.65 -15.92 41.47
C ASN A 545 -17.62 -14.78 40.42
N LEU A 546 -18.63 -13.91 40.44
CA LEU A 546 -18.72 -12.73 39.60
C LEU A 546 -19.34 -11.58 40.39
N ASP A 547 -18.53 -10.59 40.77
CA ASP A 547 -19.00 -9.38 41.46
C ASP A 547 -19.34 -8.28 40.44
N VAL A 548 -20.63 -7.97 40.31
CA VAL A 548 -21.18 -6.91 39.44
C VAL A 548 -21.67 -5.68 40.21
N SER A 549 -21.37 -5.59 41.51
CA SER A 549 -21.96 -4.60 42.41
C SER A 549 -21.63 -3.14 42.07
N ASN A 550 -20.48 -2.90 41.42
CA ASN A 550 -20.04 -1.58 40.97
C ASN A 550 -20.54 -1.21 39.56
N ASN A 551 -21.05 -2.17 38.79
CA ASN A 551 -21.49 -1.97 37.41
C ASN A 551 -22.98 -1.58 37.39
N ILE A 552 -23.32 -0.48 38.06
CA ILE A 552 -24.70 -0.07 38.34
C ILE A 552 -25.53 0.24 37.09
N ASN A 553 -24.86 0.53 35.96
CA ASN A 553 -25.48 0.84 34.67
C ASN A 553 -25.74 -0.40 33.81
N LEU A 554 -25.51 -1.62 34.34
CA LEU A 554 -25.61 -2.85 33.57
C LEU A 554 -27.07 -3.12 33.15
N GLU A 555 -27.29 -3.17 31.83
CA GLU A 555 -28.58 -3.46 31.20
C GLU A 555 -28.69 -4.94 30.79
N LYS A 556 -27.56 -5.56 30.42
CA LYS A 556 -27.51 -6.95 29.97
C LYS A 556 -26.36 -7.70 30.62
N LEU A 557 -26.68 -8.82 31.27
CA LEU A 557 -25.72 -9.72 31.90
C LEU A 557 -25.91 -11.15 31.39
N HIS A 558 -24.94 -11.65 30.64
CA HIS A 558 -24.93 -13.04 30.14
C HIS A 558 -23.73 -13.79 30.72
N CYS A 559 -23.95 -14.58 31.77
CA CYS A 559 -22.92 -15.32 32.51
C CYS A 559 -23.17 -16.83 32.54
N TRP A 560 -23.90 -17.37 31.56
CA TRP A 560 -24.24 -18.78 31.46
C TRP A 560 -23.04 -19.72 31.23
N TYR A 561 -23.15 -21.00 31.60
CA TYR A 561 -22.04 -21.97 31.65
C TYR A 561 -20.81 -21.41 32.40
N ASN A 562 -21.01 -21.15 33.68
CA ASN A 562 -19.91 -20.90 34.61
C ASN A 562 -20.06 -21.82 35.84
N ASP A 563 -19.17 -21.67 36.81
CA ASP A 563 -19.22 -22.41 38.08
C ASP A 563 -19.77 -21.52 39.21
N LEU A 564 -20.64 -20.55 38.89
CA LEU A 564 -21.15 -19.58 39.87
C LEU A 564 -22.07 -20.28 40.86
N THR A 565 -21.74 -20.15 42.15
CA THR A 565 -22.56 -20.68 43.25
C THR A 565 -23.50 -19.63 43.86
N SER A 566 -23.32 -18.37 43.49
CA SER A 566 -24.19 -17.26 43.86
C SER A 566 -24.02 -16.13 42.87
N LEU A 567 -25.05 -15.30 42.71
CA LEU A 567 -25.03 -14.12 41.86
C LEU A 567 -25.85 -13.01 42.50
N ASP A 568 -25.18 -11.94 42.95
CA ASP A 568 -25.84 -10.74 43.50
C ASP A 568 -25.98 -9.67 42.41
N VAL A 569 -27.21 -9.47 41.94
CA VAL A 569 -27.57 -8.43 40.96
C VAL A 569 -28.36 -7.26 41.58
N SER A 570 -28.36 -7.14 42.91
CA SER A 570 -29.19 -6.17 43.63
C SER A 570 -28.83 -4.71 43.34
N LYS A 571 -27.62 -4.45 42.84
CA LYS A 571 -27.14 -3.11 42.44
C LYS A 571 -27.41 -2.78 40.98
N ASN A 572 -27.65 -3.77 40.14
CA ASN A 572 -27.83 -3.60 38.69
C ASN A 572 -29.32 -3.35 38.38
N ILE A 573 -29.85 -2.25 38.92
CA ILE A 573 -31.28 -1.90 38.83
C ILE A 573 -31.75 -1.59 37.40
N GLU A 574 -30.79 -1.35 36.49
CA GLU A 574 -31.02 -1.10 35.08
C GLU A 574 -31.11 -2.39 34.24
N LEU A 575 -30.96 -3.58 34.83
CA LEU A 575 -31.02 -4.85 34.11
C LEU A 575 -32.36 -5.07 33.39
N ILE A 576 -32.25 -5.33 32.09
CA ILE A 576 -33.32 -5.67 31.15
C ILE A 576 -33.25 -7.15 30.77
N SER A 577 -32.04 -7.70 30.61
CA SER A 577 -31.81 -9.10 30.22
C SER A 577 -30.78 -9.77 31.14
N LEU A 578 -31.17 -10.90 31.73
CA LEU A 578 -30.30 -11.75 32.55
C LEU A 578 -30.32 -13.18 32.01
N ILE A 579 -29.15 -13.66 31.59
CA ILE A 579 -28.93 -15.04 31.14
C ILE A 579 -27.85 -15.65 32.04
N CYS A 580 -28.26 -16.42 33.05
CA CYS A 580 -27.39 -17.01 34.06
C CYS A 580 -27.41 -18.54 34.09
N THR A 581 -28.10 -19.16 33.14
CA THR A 581 -28.22 -20.62 32.96
C THR A 581 -26.92 -21.43 33.15
N TYR A 582 -27.03 -22.67 33.61
CA TYR A 582 -25.92 -23.60 33.79
C TYR A 582 -24.91 -23.04 34.79
N ASN A 583 -25.41 -22.53 35.92
CA ASN A 583 -24.62 -22.15 37.09
C ASN A 583 -25.28 -22.73 38.34
N PRO A 584 -24.56 -23.44 39.23
CA PRO A 584 -25.16 -24.02 40.44
C PRO A 584 -25.51 -22.96 41.52
N LEU A 585 -26.38 -22.00 41.20
CA LEU A 585 -26.71 -20.84 42.03
C LEU A 585 -27.49 -21.20 43.29
N GLY A 586 -28.43 -22.15 43.20
CA GLY A 586 -29.30 -22.55 44.32
C GLY A 586 -30.37 -21.51 44.72
N ASN A 587 -30.07 -20.22 44.62
CA ASN A 587 -30.97 -19.09 44.87
C ASN A 587 -30.61 -17.90 43.97
N LEU A 588 -31.60 -17.07 43.63
CA LEU A 588 -31.45 -15.86 42.83
C LEU A 588 -32.44 -14.77 43.28
N ASP A 589 -31.93 -13.68 43.88
CA ASP A 589 -32.76 -12.53 44.29
C ASP A 589 -32.84 -11.50 43.15
N LEU A 590 -34.04 -11.31 42.62
CA LEU A 590 -34.35 -10.37 41.53
C LEU A 590 -35.23 -9.19 41.98
N SER A 591 -35.40 -9.00 43.30
CA SER A 591 -36.32 -8.01 43.87
C SER A 591 -36.01 -6.56 43.50
N LYS A 592 -34.77 -6.28 43.08
CA LYS A 592 -34.32 -4.94 42.65
C LYS A 592 -34.34 -4.73 41.13
N ASN A 593 -34.40 -5.79 40.35
CA ASN A 593 -34.29 -5.75 38.88
C ASN A 593 -35.68 -5.56 38.24
N ILE A 594 -36.37 -4.49 38.61
CA ILE A 594 -37.76 -4.23 38.22
C ILE A 594 -37.94 -3.95 36.72
N LYS A 595 -36.85 -3.65 36.01
CA LYS A 595 -36.80 -3.42 34.56
C LYS A 595 -36.62 -4.71 33.75
N LEU A 596 -36.46 -5.86 34.41
CA LEU A 596 -36.17 -7.12 33.75
C LEU A 596 -37.31 -7.54 32.81
N GLU A 597 -36.98 -7.76 31.54
CA GLU A 597 -37.89 -8.22 30.48
C GLU A 597 -37.57 -9.65 30.04
N GLU A 598 -36.31 -10.08 30.18
CA GLU A 598 -35.83 -11.39 29.73
C GLU A 598 -35.01 -12.06 30.84
N LEU A 599 -35.44 -13.27 31.23
CA LEU A 599 -34.76 -14.10 32.23
C LEU A 599 -34.59 -15.54 31.73
N TYR A 600 -33.34 -15.98 31.68
CA TYR A 600 -32.96 -17.38 31.48
C TYR A 600 -32.11 -17.83 32.67
N CYS A 601 -32.68 -18.69 33.51
CA CYS A 601 -32.06 -19.23 34.73
C CYS A 601 -32.30 -20.75 34.84
N TYR A 602 -32.21 -21.46 33.72
CA TYR A 602 -32.43 -22.90 33.67
C TYR A 602 -31.13 -23.67 33.99
N TRP A 603 -31.22 -24.91 34.51
CA TRP A 603 -30.05 -25.65 35.03
C TRP A 603 -29.30 -24.97 36.19
N ASP A 604 -29.98 -24.15 36.99
CA ASP A 604 -29.36 -23.34 38.05
C ASP A 604 -29.51 -23.89 39.47
N GLN A 605 -30.11 -25.08 39.61
CA GLN A 605 -30.40 -25.73 40.89
C GLN A 605 -31.31 -24.91 41.83
N LEU A 606 -32.11 -23.99 41.27
CA LEU A 606 -33.00 -23.13 42.04
C LEU A 606 -34.11 -23.94 42.69
N SER A 607 -34.31 -23.74 43.99
CA SER A 607 -35.41 -24.38 44.75
C SER A 607 -36.65 -23.49 44.88
N ASP A 608 -36.47 -22.18 44.75
CA ASP A 608 -37.52 -21.16 44.76
C ASP A 608 -37.06 -19.95 43.93
N ILE A 609 -38.02 -19.15 43.44
CA ILE A 609 -37.74 -17.89 42.75
C ILE A 609 -38.91 -16.91 42.92
N ASP A 610 -38.65 -15.74 43.51
CA ASP A 610 -39.64 -14.66 43.64
C ASP A 610 -39.57 -13.71 42.44
N LEU A 611 -40.61 -13.73 41.62
CA LEU A 611 -40.75 -12.90 40.42
C LEU A 611 -41.78 -11.77 40.58
N SER A 612 -42.28 -11.53 41.80
CA SER A 612 -43.39 -10.61 42.07
C SER A 612 -43.10 -9.15 41.71
N ASN A 613 -41.82 -8.75 41.72
CA ASN A 613 -41.36 -7.41 41.36
C ASN A 613 -40.99 -7.27 39.87
N ASN A 614 -40.80 -8.37 39.14
CA ASN A 614 -40.36 -8.38 37.74
C ASN A 614 -41.56 -8.35 36.78
N ILE A 615 -42.45 -7.37 36.98
CA ILE A 615 -43.74 -7.26 36.29
C ILE A 615 -43.61 -7.06 34.77
N ASN A 616 -42.44 -6.63 34.31
CA ASN A 616 -42.12 -6.36 32.91
C ASN A 616 -41.64 -7.61 32.15
N LEU A 617 -41.48 -8.76 32.81
CA LEU A 617 -41.03 -10.00 32.17
C LEU A 617 -41.89 -10.36 30.95
N ILE A 618 -41.23 -10.48 29.80
CA ILE A 618 -41.77 -10.90 28.51
C ILE A 618 -41.40 -12.36 28.24
N THR A 619 -40.17 -12.73 28.57
CA THR A 619 -39.61 -14.07 28.38
C THR A 619 -39.05 -14.58 29.69
N LEU A 620 -39.51 -15.78 30.09
CA LEU A 620 -39.02 -16.49 31.26
C LEU A 620 -38.69 -17.93 30.88
N ASN A 621 -37.45 -18.35 31.09
CA ASN A 621 -37.07 -19.75 31.10
C ASN A 621 -36.40 -20.09 32.43
N CYS A 622 -37.11 -20.84 33.27
CA CYS A 622 -36.65 -21.39 34.53
C CYS A 622 -36.70 -22.93 34.53
N SER A 623 -36.57 -23.56 33.36
CA SER A 623 -36.59 -25.01 33.23
C SER A 623 -35.43 -25.70 33.97
N ASP A 624 -35.48 -27.01 34.14
CA ASP A 624 -34.37 -27.82 34.67
C ASP A 624 -33.84 -27.30 36.03
N ASN A 625 -34.76 -27.01 36.93
CA ASN A 625 -34.50 -26.56 38.30
C ASN A 625 -35.20 -27.47 39.30
N TYR A 626 -35.23 -27.07 40.56
CA TYR A 626 -35.85 -27.79 41.66
C TYR A 626 -37.08 -27.04 42.21
N LEU A 627 -37.75 -26.24 41.38
CA LEU A 627 -38.89 -25.43 41.80
C LEU A 627 -40.08 -26.34 42.13
N SER A 628 -40.59 -26.22 43.35
CA SER A 628 -41.81 -26.93 43.80
C SER A 628 -43.06 -26.04 43.80
N ASN A 629 -42.85 -24.72 43.73
CA ASN A 629 -43.87 -23.70 43.60
C ASN A 629 -43.36 -22.59 42.68
N LEU A 630 -44.26 -21.92 41.97
CA LEU A 630 -43.93 -20.79 41.10
C LEU A 630 -45.16 -19.88 40.93
N ASP A 631 -45.04 -18.63 41.41
CA ASP A 631 -46.08 -17.61 41.23
C ASP A 631 -45.69 -16.65 40.09
N VAL A 632 -46.42 -16.74 38.98
CA VAL A 632 -46.29 -15.83 37.82
C VAL A 632 -47.46 -14.86 37.69
N SER A 633 -48.29 -14.72 38.72
CA SER A 633 -49.54 -13.95 38.69
C SER A 633 -49.33 -12.45 38.43
N LYS A 634 -48.13 -11.92 38.75
CA LYS A 634 -47.74 -10.53 38.53
C LYS A 634 -47.08 -10.29 37.17
N ASN A 635 -46.57 -11.32 36.51
CA ASN A 635 -45.83 -11.24 35.25
C ASN A 635 -46.78 -11.26 34.05
N VAL A 636 -47.75 -10.34 34.05
CA VAL A 636 -48.84 -10.25 33.06
C VAL A 636 -48.36 -9.94 31.63
N ALA A 637 -47.11 -9.49 31.49
CA ALA A 637 -46.48 -9.18 30.22
C ALA A 637 -45.94 -10.43 29.48
N LEU A 638 -45.84 -11.59 30.16
CA LEU A 638 -45.24 -12.81 29.61
C LEU A 638 -45.87 -13.24 28.28
N LYS A 639 -45.00 -13.52 27.31
CA LYS A 639 -45.33 -14.07 25.99
C LYS A 639 -44.72 -15.45 25.78
N SER A 640 -43.51 -15.67 26.30
CA SER A 640 -42.79 -16.94 26.25
C SER A 640 -42.46 -17.39 27.67
N PHE A 641 -42.90 -18.59 28.04
CA PHE A 641 -42.67 -19.13 29.38
C PHE A 641 -42.33 -20.61 29.32
N ASP A 642 -41.16 -20.98 29.83
CA ASP A 642 -40.72 -22.36 30.00
C ASP A 642 -40.36 -22.63 31.47
N CYS A 643 -41.09 -23.53 32.10
CA CYS A 643 -40.83 -24.04 33.45
C CYS A 643 -40.71 -25.57 33.45
N SER A 644 -40.32 -26.16 32.32
CA SER A 644 -40.21 -27.61 32.16
C SER A 644 -39.16 -28.21 33.09
N THR A 645 -39.22 -29.51 33.38
CA THR A 645 -38.23 -30.22 34.22
C THR A 645 -38.07 -29.55 35.58
N ASN A 646 -39.15 -29.51 36.36
CA ASN A 646 -39.18 -29.01 37.74
C ASN A 646 -40.05 -29.95 38.60
N TYR A 647 -40.37 -29.56 39.83
CA TYR A 647 -41.22 -30.32 40.76
C TYR A 647 -42.57 -29.64 41.02
N LEU A 648 -43.11 -28.90 40.04
CA LEU A 648 -44.35 -28.15 40.20
C LEU A 648 -45.54 -29.11 40.23
N SER A 649 -46.33 -29.06 41.30
CA SER A 649 -47.57 -29.86 41.42
C SER A 649 -48.84 -29.09 41.02
N ASN A 650 -48.74 -27.77 40.96
CA ASN A 650 -49.78 -26.83 40.54
C ASN A 650 -49.10 -25.61 39.90
N LEU A 651 -49.78 -24.99 38.95
CA LEU A 651 -49.33 -23.78 38.27
C LEU A 651 -50.53 -22.97 37.76
N ASP A 652 -50.69 -21.75 38.26
CA ASP A 652 -51.72 -20.82 37.80
C ASP A 652 -51.12 -19.83 36.79
N ILE A 653 -51.60 -19.91 35.54
CA ILE A 653 -51.22 -19.01 34.44
C ILE A 653 -52.38 -18.11 33.98
N SER A 654 -53.47 -18.03 34.76
CA SER A 654 -54.71 -17.35 34.36
C SER A 654 -54.53 -15.84 34.09
N ASN A 655 -53.56 -15.21 34.75
CA ASN A 655 -53.22 -13.80 34.57
C ASN A 655 -52.28 -13.56 33.38
N ASN A 656 -51.57 -14.58 32.87
CA ASN A 656 -50.59 -14.47 31.79
C ASN A 656 -51.27 -14.59 30.41
N THR A 657 -52.28 -13.75 30.18
CA THR A 657 -53.16 -13.80 29.00
C THR A 657 -52.47 -13.44 27.67
N ARG A 658 -51.22 -12.98 27.74
CA ARG A 658 -50.39 -12.64 26.57
C ARG A 658 -49.52 -13.79 26.08
N LEU A 659 -49.50 -14.93 26.78
CA LEU A 659 -48.72 -16.11 26.40
C LEU A 659 -49.08 -16.57 24.99
N THR A 660 -48.05 -16.73 24.17
CA THR A 660 -48.10 -17.38 22.85
C THR A 660 -47.36 -18.71 22.90
N TYR A 661 -46.27 -18.79 23.66
CA TYR A 661 -45.45 -19.98 23.83
C TYR A 661 -45.40 -20.38 25.30
N PHE A 662 -45.83 -21.61 25.61
CA PHE A 662 -45.81 -22.12 26.97
C PHE A 662 -45.35 -23.58 27.06
N LYS A 663 -44.39 -23.84 27.94
CA LYS A 663 -43.86 -25.17 28.24
C LYS A 663 -43.81 -25.42 29.74
N CYS A 664 -44.39 -26.53 30.17
CA CYS A 664 -44.37 -27.00 31.55
C CYS A 664 -44.18 -28.52 31.64
N SER A 665 -43.49 -29.09 30.66
CA SER A 665 -43.30 -30.54 30.57
C SER A 665 -42.44 -31.06 31.72
N TYR A 666 -42.48 -32.37 32.01
CA TYR A 666 -41.64 -32.98 33.06
C TYR A 666 -41.81 -32.30 34.43
N ASN A 667 -43.06 -32.25 34.92
CA ASN A 667 -43.42 -31.73 36.24
C ASN A 667 -44.43 -32.69 36.89
N ASP A 668 -44.94 -32.35 38.08
CA ASP A 668 -45.94 -33.12 38.81
C ASP A 668 -47.35 -32.48 38.73
N ILE A 669 -47.63 -31.68 37.69
CA ILE A 669 -48.86 -30.87 37.62
C ILE A 669 -50.08 -31.78 37.46
N THR A 670 -51.07 -31.58 38.33
CA THR A 670 -52.30 -32.41 38.38
C THR A 670 -53.51 -31.78 37.68
N GLU A 671 -53.52 -30.45 37.57
CA GLU A 671 -54.54 -29.66 36.88
C GLU A 671 -53.89 -28.45 36.21
N LEU A 672 -54.32 -28.13 34.99
CA LEU A 672 -53.82 -26.99 34.23
C LEU A 672 -54.98 -26.31 33.50
N ASP A 673 -55.31 -25.08 33.90
CA ASP A 673 -56.31 -24.25 33.21
C ASP A 673 -55.64 -23.30 32.21
N VAL A 674 -55.85 -23.57 30.92
CA VAL A 674 -55.38 -22.75 29.81
C VAL A 674 -56.47 -21.85 29.21
N SER A 675 -57.66 -21.80 29.82
CA SER A 675 -58.85 -21.17 29.23
C SER A 675 -58.72 -19.65 29.01
N LYS A 676 -57.82 -19.00 29.74
CA LYS A 676 -57.53 -17.56 29.63
C LYS A 676 -56.38 -17.25 28.67
N ASN A 677 -55.56 -18.25 28.30
CA ASN A 677 -54.36 -18.08 27.50
C ASN A 677 -54.66 -18.28 26.00
N ILE A 678 -55.75 -17.68 25.51
CA ILE A 678 -56.31 -17.90 24.15
C ILE A 678 -55.36 -17.53 22.99
N ARG A 679 -54.24 -16.88 23.30
CA ARG A 679 -53.20 -16.51 22.35
C ARG A 679 -52.15 -17.60 22.14
N LEU A 680 -52.17 -18.66 22.94
CA LEU A 680 -51.25 -19.78 22.80
C LEU A 680 -51.30 -20.35 21.38
N ASP A 681 -50.11 -20.48 20.82
CA ASP A 681 -49.83 -21.05 19.52
C ASP A 681 -48.99 -22.34 19.65
N THR A 682 -48.12 -22.40 20.67
CA THR A 682 -47.40 -23.59 21.14
C THR A 682 -47.68 -23.90 22.63
N LEU A 683 -48.05 -25.15 22.93
CA LEU A 683 -48.25 -25.67 24.29
C LEU A 683 -47.60 -27.04 24.47
N TYR A 684 -46.55 -27.15 25.29
CA TYR A 684 -46.01 -28.44 25.73
C TYR A 684 -46.25 -28.64 27.22
N CYS A 685 -46.94 -29.71 27.57
CA CYS A 685 -47.24 -30.07 28.94
C CYS A 685 -47.10 -31.58 29.19
N ASN A 686 -46.34 -32.29 28.33
CA ASN A 686 -46.11 -33.72 28.44
C ASN A 686 -45.38 -34.11 29.73
N ASP A 687 -45.48 -35.38 30.13
CA ASP A 687 -44.81 -35.91 31.32
C ASP A 687 -45.23 -35.13 32.59
N ASN A 688 -46.54 -35.13 32.85
CA ASN A 688 -47.19 -34.54 34.02
C ASN A 688 -48.23 -35.54 34.60
N MET A 689 -49.03 -35.11 35.57
CA MET A 689 -50.11 -35.91 36.17
C MET A 689 -51.52 -35.38 35.86
N LEU A 690 -51.70 -34.75 34.68
CA LEU A 690 -52.99 -34.15 34.33
C LEU A 690 -54.07 -35.22 34.18
N LYS A 691 -55.23 -35.01 34.83
CA LYS A 691 -56.43 -35.85 34.62
C LYS A 691 -57.21 -35.43 33.38
N SER A 692 -57.19 -34.14 33.07
CA SER A 692 -57.77 -33.60 31.86
C SER A 692 -57.15 -32.28 31.47
N LEU A 693 -57.22 -31.96 30.18
CA LEU A 693 -56.81 -30.67 29.63
C LEU A 693 -57.86 -30.18 28.62
N ASP A 694 -58.28 -28.92 28.73
CA ASP A 694 -59.21 -28.30 27.77
C ASP A 694 -58.52 -27.26 26.90
N ILE A 695 -58.21 -27.66 25.66
CA ILE A 695 -57.58 -26.78 24.67
C ILE A 695 -58.59 -26.11 23.74
N ARG A 696 -59.90 -26.34 23.90
CA ARG A 696 -60.93 -25.74 23.01
C ARG A 696 -60.87 -24.20 22.94
N PRO A 697 -60.52 -23.47 24.01
CA PRO A 697 -60.35 -22.01 23.94
C PRO A 697 -59.16 -21.55 23.10
N LEU A 698 -58.17 -22.42 22.87
CA LEU A 698 -56.90 -22.11 22.20
C LEU A 698 -57.03 -22.25 20.67
N LEU A 699 -57.75 -21.32 20.04
CA LEU A 699 -58.06 -21.39 18.61
C LEU A 699 -56.84 -21.19 17.70
N ASN A 700 -55.77 -20.58 18.20
CA ASN A 700 -54.52 -20.34 17.47
C ASN A 700 -53.48 -21.46 17.70
N LEU A 701 -53.79 -22.47 18.52
CA LEU A 701 -52.86 -23.54 18.83
C LEU A 701 -52.58 -24.37 17.58
N TRP A 702 -51.32 -24.38 17.15
CA TRP A 702 -50.84 -25.17 16.03
C TRP A 702 -49.78 -26.19 16.45
N GLU A 703 -49.16 -26.00 17.62
CA GLU A 703 -48.20 -26.93 18.18
C GLU A 703 -48.62 -27.40 19.59
N LEU A 704 -48.78 -28.71 19.76
CA LEU A 704 -49.22 -29.32 21.02
C LEU A 704 -48.38 -30.56 21.31
N TYR A 705 -47.91 -30.69 22.55
CA TYR A 705 -47.39 -31.95 23.07
C TYR A 705 -47.84 -32.18 24.51
N CYS A 706 -48.76 -33.12 24.71
CA CYS A 706 -49.41 -33.41 26.01
C CYS A 706 -49.43 -34.90 26.34
N CYS A 707 -48.45 -35.65 25.83
CA CYS A 707 -48.25 -37.07 26.11
C CYS A 707 -47.90 -37.37 27.58
N ASN A 708 -47.91 -38.65 27.96
CA ASN A 708 -47.46 -39.15 29.27
C ASN A 708 -48.10 -38.41 30.46
N GLN A 709 -49.42 -38.52 30.57
CA GLN A 709 -50.22 -37.94 31.66
C GLN A 709 -50.70 -39.03 32.63
N ALA A 710 -51.53 -38.66 33.60
CA ALA A 710 -52.19 -39.63 34.47
C ALA A 710 -53.05 -40.64 33.67
N GLU A 711 -53.21 -41.85 34.21
CA GLU A 711 -54.04 -42.88 33.60
C GLU A 711 -55.47 -42.37 33.36
N GLY A 712 -56.00 -42.61 32.15
CA GLY A 712 -57.33 -42.11 31.76
C GLY A 712 -57.39 -40.63 31.42
N PHE A 713 -56.25 -39.97 31.14
CA PHE A 713 -56.18 -38.57 30.73
C PHE A 713 -57.16 -38.21 29.61
N ILE A 714 -57.97 -37.16 29.84
CA ILE A 714 -58.95 -36.66 28.88
C ILE A 714 -58.48 -35.37 28.23
N LEU A 715 -58.36 -35.35 26.91
CA LEU A 715 -58.12 -34.13 26.14
C LEU A 715 -59.43 -33.62 25.54
N TYR A 716 -59.86 -32.41 25.93
CA TYR A 716 -60.97 -31.73 25.30
C TYR A 716 -60.49 -30.84 24.16
N LEU A 717 -60.98 -31.10 22.96
CA LEU A 717 -60.59 -30.39 21.75
C LEU A 717 -61.77 -30.22 20.79
N THR A 718 -61.67 -29.28 19.85
CA THR A 718 -62.66 -29.07 18.79
C THR A 718 -62.42 -30.02 17.61
N ARG A 719 -63.43 -30.20 16.74
CA ARG A 719 -63.28 -30.93 15.47
C ARG A 719 -62.16 -30.40 14.59
N GLN A 720 -61.94 -29.09 14.60
CA GLN A 720 -60.89 -28.46 13.82
C GLN A 720 -59.51 -28.82 14.40
N GLN A 721 -59.32 -28.67 15.70
CA GLN A 721 -58.08 -29.06 16.39
C GLN A 721 -57.77 -30.55 16.23
N LYS A 722 -58.78 -31.43 16.23
CA LYS A 722 -58.59 -32.87 15.98
C LYS A 722 -58.03 -33.18 14.58
N ARG A 723 -58.27 -32.31 13.60
CA ARG A 723 -57.68 -32.45 12.25
C ARG A 723 -56.24 -31.95 12.19
N ILE A 724 -55.85 -31.10 13.14
CA ILE A 724 -54.51 -30.52 13.25
C ILE A 724 -53.60 -31.47 14.03
N PHE A 725 -54.07 -31.97 15.18
CA PHE A 725 -53.28 -32.79 16.07
C PHE A 725 -53.48 -34.28 15.84
N THR A 726 -52.39 -35.03 15.90
CA THR A 726 -52.33 -36.48 15.67
C THR A 726 -52.05 -37.21 16.99
N PRO A 727 -52.16 -38.56 17.03
CA PRO A 727 -51.75 -39.34 18.20
C PRO A 727 -50.30 -39.09 18.65
N TYR A 728 -49.42 -38.57 17.80
CA TYR A 728 -48.08 -38.13 18.22
C TYR A 728 -48.13 -36.98 19.23
N ASN A 729 -49.13 -36.10 19.15
CA ASN A 729 -49.25 -34.91 19.99
C ASN A 729 -49.87 -35.19 21.36
N TYR A 730 -50.78 -36.17 21.46
CA TYR A 730 -51.55 -36.45 22.68
C TYR A 730 -51.49 -37.91 23.14
N CYS A 731 -50.72 -38.76 22.46
CA CYS A 731 -50.53 -40.17 22.77
C CYS A 731 -51.87 -40.91 22.97
N ASN A 732 -52.06 -41.55 24.12
CA ASN A 732 -53.24 -42.37 24.42
C ASN A 732 -54.37 -41.57 25.10
N ALA A 733 -54.40 -40.23 24.95
CA ALA A 733 -55.44 -39.39 25.54
C ALA A 733 -56.85 -39.76 25.05
N ILE A 734 -57.82 -39.77 25.96
CA ILE A 734 -59.24 -39.93 25.64
C ILE A 734 -59.78 -38.60 25.12
N LEU A 735 -60.16 -38.56 23.85
CA LEU A 735 -60.61 -37.32 23.19
C LEU A 735 -62.11 -37.05 23.42
N LYS A 736 -62.48 -35.85 23.90
CA LYS A 736 -63.89 -35.43 24.13
C LYS A 736 -64.24 -34.04 23.55
N GLU A 737 -65.48 -33.87 23.07
CA GLU A 737 -66.06 -32.57 22.62
C GLU A 737 -67.04 -31.95 23.66
N LYS A 738 -67.55 -30.72 23.40
CA LYS A 738 -68.41 -29.86 24.26
C LYS A 738 -69.64 -30.54 24.89
N ASN A 739 -70.05 -31.70 24.40
CA ASN A 739 -71.22 -32.45 24.87
C ASN A 739 -70.88 -33.80 25.55
N GLY A 740 -69.61 -34.09 25.79
CA GLY A 740 -69.17 -35.35 26.43
C GLY A 740 -69.17 -36.58 25.52
N SER A 741 -69.38 -36.42 24.21
CA SER A 741 -69.33 -37.54 23.25
C SER A 741 -67.89 -37.99 23.02
N ILE A 742 -67.64 -39.31 23.12
CA ILE A 742 -66.36 -39.95 22.82
C ILE A 742 -66.14 -39.91 21.30
N CYS A 743 -64.93 -39.55 20.88
CA CYS A 743 -64.62 -39.23 19.51
C CYS A 743 -64.11 -40.44 18.71
N GLU A 744 -64.91 -41.50 18.55
CA GLU A 744 -64.60 -42.59 17.61
C GLU A 744 -65.86 -43.08 16.88
N ILE A 745 -65.76 -43.20 15.55
CA ILE A 745 -66.53 -44.16 14.78
C ILE A 745 -65.51 -45.17 14.27
N GLU A 746 -65.42 -46.35 14.88
CA GLU A 746 -64.55 -47.43 14.41
C GLU A 746 -65.19 -48.15 13.21
N TRP A 747 -64.38 -48.79 12.35
CA TRP A 747 -64.93 -49.60 11.25
C TRP A 747 -65.32 -51.01 11.73
N PHE A 748 -66.39 -51.58 11.18
CA PHE A 748 -66.72 -53.00 11.42
C PHE A 748 -65.82 -53.93 10.62
N ASP A 749 -65.36 -55.01 11.25
CA ASP A 749 -64.88 -56.20 10.55
C ASP A 749 -66.09 -57.01 10.05
N ILE A 750 -66.35 -56.96 8.73
CA ILE A 750 -67.49 -57.60 8.06
C ILE A 750 -67.00 -58.79 7.23
N TYR A 751 -67.51 -59.99 7.50
CA TYR A 751 -67.16 -61.18 6.73
C TYR A 751 -68.30 -62.21 6.63
N PRO A 752 -68.53 -62.86 5.46
CA PRO A 752 -67.92 -62.56 4.17
C PRO A 752 -68.46 -61.24 3.57
N ASN A 753 -67.59 -60.51 2.87
CA ASN A 753 -67.94 -59.28 2.19
C ASN A 753 -67.09 -59.18 0.89
N PRO A 754 -67.66 -59.39 -0.31
CA PRO A 754 -69.09 -59.47 -0.62
C PRO A 754 -69.82 -60.69 -0.05
N THR A 755 -71.13 -60.58 0.14
CA THR A 755 -72.04 -61.65 0.63
C THR A 755 -73.13 -61.98 -0.39
N THR A 756 -73.70 -63.18 -0.33
CA THR A 756 -74.92 -63.56 -1.08
C THR A 756 -76.21 -63.24 -0.31
N GLY A 757 -76.09 -62.78 0.95
CA GLY A 757 -77.23 -62.42 1.78
C GLY A 757 -76.89 -62.38 3.28
N LYS A 758 -76.10 -63.32 3.79
CA LYS A 758 -75.73 -63.40 5.21
C LYS A 758 -74.27 -63.01 5.47
N PHE A 759 -74.02 -62.20 6.50
CA PHE A 759 -72.67 -61.83 6.91
C PHE A 759 -72.56 -61.69 8.42
N PHE A 760 -71.33 -61.72 8.93
CA PHE A 760 -71.03 -61.55 10.35
C PHE A 760 -70.32 -60.23 10.60
N ILE A 761 -70.60 -59.68 11.77
CA ILE A 761 -69.86 -58.54 12.33
C ILE A 761 -69.28 -58.90 13.70
N GLY A 762 -68.04 -58.46 13.95
CA GLY A 762 -67.43 -58.49 15.28
C GLY A 762 -67.73 -57.22 16.07
N SER A 763 -68.15 -57.34 17.32
CA SER A 763 -68.33 -56.20 18.23
C SER A 763 -68.10 -56.59 19.69
N ASN A 764 -67.36 -55.76 20.43
CA ASN A 764 -67.14 -55.94 21.87
C ASN A 764 -68.18 -55.18 22.72
N THR A 765 -69.11 -54.46 22.07
CA THR A 765 -70.19 -53.70 22.73
C THR A 765 -71.54 -54.42 22.53
N PHE A 766 -72.14 -54.87 23.64
CA PHE A 766 -73.42 -55.58 23.68
C PHE A 766 -74.57 -54.62 24.03
N GLY A 767 -75.74 -54.80 23.43
CA GLY A 767 -76.94 -53.96 23.64
C GLY A 767 -77.11 -52.81 22.64
N ASP A 768 -76.15 -52.60 21.74
CA ASP A 768 -76.22 -51.57 20.69
C ASP A 768 -77.14 -51.96 19.53
N GLU A 769 -77.91 -51.01 18.98
CA GLU A 769 -78.75 -51.22 17.78
C GLU A 769 -77.89 -51.05 16.52
N ILE A 770 -77.75 -52.13 15.74
CA ILE A 770 -77.20 -52.08 14.40
C ILE A 770 -78.28 -51.75 13.37
N LYS A 771 -77.93 -50.89 12.43
CA LYS A 771 -78.76 -50.47 11.29
C LYS A 771 -78.06 -50.81 9.98
N ILE A 772 -78.79 -51.40 9.05
CA ILE A 772 -78.38 -51.48 7.65
C ILE A 772 -79.13 -50.42 6.88
N LEU A 773 -78.39 -49.61 6.14
CA LEU A 773 -78.89 -48.43 5.44
C LEU A 773 -78.67 -48.59 3.93
N SER A 774 -79.59 -48.05 3.14
CA SER A 774 -79.35 -47.80 1.71
C SER A 774 -78.27 -46.72 1.53
N LEU A 775 -77.71 -46.59 0.32
CA LEU A 775 -76.80 -45.47 0.00
C LEU A 775 -77.47 -44.09 0.12
N ALA A 776 -78.80 -44.02 0.04
CA ALA A 776 -79.57 -42.81 0.28
C ALA A 776 -79.84 -42.53 1.77
N GLY A 777 -79.41 -43.42 2.68
CA GLY A 777 -79.53 -43.25 4.13
C GLY A 777 -80.84 -43.78 4.73
N GLU A 778 -81.66 -44.50 3.96
CA GLU A 778 -82.88 -45.13 4.46
C GLU A 778 -82.56 -46.37 5.28
N VAL A 779 -83.19 -46.56 6.44
CA VAL A 779 -82.98 -47.76 7.27
C VAL A 779 -83.76 -48.94 6.70
N LEU A 780 -83.04 -49.96 6.24
CA LEU A 780 -83.59 -51.16 5.61
C LEU A 780 -83.67 -52.35 6.58
N TYR A 781 -82.80 -52.38 7.60
CA TYR A 781 -82.77 -53.46 8.59
C TYR A 781 -82.29 -52.92 9.95
N LYS A 782 -82.77 -53.53 11.03
CA LYS A 782 -82.34 -53.24 12.41
C LYS A 782 -82.25 -54.51 13.25
N GLN A 783 -81.25 -54.57 14.12
CA GLN A 783 -81.11 -55.64 15.12
C GLN A 783 -80.32 -55.12 16.32
N THR A 784 -80.51 -55.72 17.50
CA THR A 784 -79.68 -55.44 18.68
C THR A 784 -78.55 -56.47 18.79
N LEU A 785 -77.33 -56.01 19.08
CA LEU A 785 -76.16 -56.88 19.21
C LEU A 785 -76.14 -57.58 20.57
N ASN A 786 -76.20 -58.92 20.57
CA ASN A 786 -76.32 -59.73 21.79
C ASN A 786 -75.16 -60.72 21.97
N ALA A 787 -74.20 -60.77 21.04
CA ALA A 787 -73.06 -61.68 21.06
C ALA A 787 -71.84 -61.02 20.39
N GLU A 788 -70.62 -61.47 20.74
CA GLU A 788 -69.35 -60.91 20.22
C GLU A 788 -69.26 -61.00 18.69
N LYS A 789 -69.92 -62.02 18.12
CA LYS A 789 -70.09 -62.19 16.68
C LYS A 789 -71.58 -62.38 16.38
N THR A 790 -72.15 -61.45 15.63
CA THR A 790 -73.59 -61.46 15.28
C THR A 790 -73.76 -61.71 13.78
N GLU A 791 -74.61 -62.69 13.41
CA GLU A 791 -75.03 -62.92 12.00
C GLU A 791 -76.14 -61.92 11.63
N ILE A 792 -75.98 -61.29 10.46
CA ILE A 792 -76.96 -60.39 9.86
C ILE A 792 -77.40 -60.98 8.52
N ASP A 793 -78.70 -61.07 8.31
CA ASP A 793 -79.30 -61.60 7.09
C ASP A 793 -80.03 -60.50 6.30
N ILE A 794 -79.45 -60.14 5.16
CA ILE A 794 -80.00 -59.22 4.16
C ILE A 794 -80.42 -59.96 2.86
N SER A 795 -80.69 -61.27 2.92
CA SER A 795 -81.07 -62.08 1.75
C SER A 795 -82.32 -61.56 1.03
N ASN A 796 -83.21 -60.85 1.73
CA ASN A 796 -84.43 -60.27 1.17
C ASN A 796 -84.23 -58.88 0.51
N LEU A 797 -83.05 -58.26 0.63
CA LEU A 797 -82.71 -57.00 -0.02
C LEU A 797 -82.17 -57.24 -1.45
N PRO A 798 -82.31 -56.31 -2.41
CA PRO A 798 -81.72 -56.46 -3.74
C PRO A 798 -80.18 -56.53 -3.71
N ALA A 799 -79.56 -56.98 -4.80
CA ALA A 799 -78.10 -56.88 -4.95
C ALA A 799 -77.67 -55.41 -4.93
N GLY A 800 -76.60 -55.09 -4.21
CA GLY A 800 -76.20 -53.69 -4.00
C GLY A 800 -75.25 -53.47 -2.83
N VAL A 801 -74.89 -52.20 -2.63
CA VAL A 801 -74.02 -51.74 -1.53
C VAL A 801 -74.88 -51.19 -0.41
N TYR A 802 -74.59 -51.64 0.82
CA TYR A 802 -75.29 -51.20 2.03
C TYR A 802 -74.31 -50.67 3.07
N ILE A 803 -74.76 -49.69 3.85
CA ILE A 803 -73.99 -49.14 4.97
C ILE A 803 -74.49 -49.80 6.25
N VAL A 804 -73.56 -50.36 7.02
CA VAL A 804 -73.77 -50.94 8.34
C VAL A 804 -73.40 -49.89 9.38
N LYS A 805 -74.25 -49.61 10.37
CA LYS A 805 -73.98 -48.55 11.35
C LYS A 805 -74.54 -48.89 12.74
N THR A 806 -73.75 -48.64 13.79
CA THR A 806 -74.21 -48.52 15.18
C THR A 806 -74.01 -47.09 15.69
N ARG A 807 -74.17 -46.87 17.00
CA ARG A 807 -73.87 -45.57 17.63
C ARG A 807 -72.39 -45.21 17.51
N GLU A 808 -71.51 -46.21 17.57
CA GLU A 808 -70.06 -46.06 17.72
C GLU A 808 -69.24 -46.65 16.56
N LYS A 809 -69.85 -47.36 15.59
CA LYS A 809 -69.13 -47.95 14.44
C LYS A 809 -69.86 -47.81 13.10
N ILE A 810 -69.11 -47.86 11.99
CA ILE A 810 -69.63 -47.89 10.62
C ILE A 810 -68.95 -48.97 9.76
N GLY A 811 -69.64 -49.53 8.78
CA GLY A 811 -69.09 -50.51 7.86
C GLY A 811 -69.81 -50.49 6.52
N LYS A 812 -69.21 -51.11 5.50
CA LYS A 812 -69.81 -51.24 4.16
C LYS A 812 -69.91 -52.71 3.82
N VAL A 813 -71.10 -53.18 3.46
CA VAL A 813 -71.30 -54.56 2.96
C VAL A 813 -71.81 -54.54 1.52
N ILE A 814 -71.26 -55.40 0.68
CA ILE A 814 -71.64 -55.57 -0.73
C ILE A 814 -72.40 -56.89 -0.83
N LYS A 815 -73.65 -56.84 -1.32
CA LYS A 815 -74.43 -58.03 -1.64
C LYS A 815 -74.40 -58.28 -3.15
N ASN A 816 -73.92 -59.46 -3.55
CA ASN A 816 -73.89 -59.90 -4.95
C ASN A 816 -75.26 -60.33 -5.45
#